data_AF-A0A7X7I7T9-F1
#
_entry.id   AF-A0A7X7I7T9-F1
#
_cell.length_a   1.000
_cell.length_b   1.000
_cell.length_c   1.000
_cell.angle_alpha   90.00
_cell.angle_beta   90.00
_cell.angle_gamma   90.00
#
_symmetry.space_group_name_H-M   'P 1'
#
loop_
_entity.id
_entity.type
_entity.pdbx_description
1 polymer ?
#
loop_
_entity_poly.entity_id
_entity_poly.type
_entity_poly.pdbx_seq_one_letter_code
_entity_poly.pdbx_strand_id
1 'polypeptide(L)'
;AISDTTNDKGEFSLENLPSSIPLTITGGPGYTISGLRVTENGQLSGVELKYSDDVHSSGIILGNPTVISTLKNPVYLFADVRSDSSKTDVSDLIYSFVWDTNYDNSIDTLTTSPELVLQPDLSWGNEKRISFGVILKSGDTVSGGTIKIMCVSSAPQVSAIVSNKELRTGEPAAFTGNTVTLDKSILKYIWDFGDGSTWFRTDTSNVIHRYSKPGVYKATFQAITDSDTSSDSVTVTVSGIHFSLALDSLILGENISLDKAFNTDSLSYWATVPYEIGSVSLRVVSSDSTSIIICNNDTLNSLHIDSIPLNVGKNTITIRLVSPLGLEGKYSINITRQANPDASLSDLTVFANGNKINFAFNPDSLNYSFSITDTVTDFTLHPQVIDISSIILIGTDTLKSDSVYKPVLQDGDNLLTIKIIAPDKIHSRTYTLSVFRRTTLAATITLNGTEISQLFTIEALIYNAVLPPSVTNAELTITPESPNARISVQRSAPSSVTDYNIPVAENDTIEIRIISGDGTDTSTYYIYITRTLYTVKISKTGAAGGSISPSEDMSVDPGNDLTISFINTPDYTISELIINGVSNRNPGSSYTFTNISQSNSLVAVFTDVPRYSLQMSWTDGGTVGPQTIYNIHANDTIDIYAKPSEGYIFAGWSVSDSAHIIETNTQQTKAYLTKGNGIVTAKFIPGIIYVSTTGSDNNNGFSWATAKRTLQAALDVAQTLNPTRSNPVQIWLAQGTYNPTKRSNISEPRSVIFTIPDHVHLYGGFTTEESSPDERQFYFDQKKSIKRLTFYTTLSGDLNNNNENDASDAIRVLSGDTVILDGLTIFSGFNDQLTEPGGVALLGNAVIKNCEFIQNRSVSSGGALTFIPTTQEASINNSLFSMNISEGSGGAIFSDA
;
A
#
# COMPACT_ATOMS: atom_id res chain seq x y z
N ALA A 1 -55.99 33.90 -22.91
CA ALA A 1 -56.99 34.40 -23.87
C ALA A 1 -57.25 33.29 -24.87
N ILE A 2 -58.44 32.71 -24.85
CA ILE A 2 -58.87 31.71 -25.83
C ILE A 2 -59.94 32.41 -26.66
N SER A 3 -59.65 32.64 -27.93
CA SER A 3 -60.57 33.19 -28.92
C SER A 3 -61.14 32.03 -29.72
N ASP A 4 -62.25 31.47 -29.25
CA ASP A 4 -63.12 30.66 -30.10
C ASP A 4 -64.56 31.07 -29.83
N THR A 5 -65.14 31.73 -30.83
CA THR A 5 -66.47 32.36 -30.81
C THR A 5 -67.51 31.47 -31.49
N THR A 6 -67.37 30.14 -31.46
CA THR A 6 -68.26 29.26 -32.25
C THR A 6 -68.87 28.05 -31.54
N ASN A 7 -68.86 27.96 -30.20
CA ASN A 7 -69.67 26.97 -29.50
C ASN A 7 -70.28 27.50 -28.18
N ASP A 8 -71.60 27.67 -28.18
CA ASP A 8 -72.42 27.79 -26.99
C ASP A 8 -72.45 26.43 -26.27
N LYS A 9 -72.00 26.40 -25.00
CA LYS A 9 -71.84 25.25 -24.09
C LYS A 9 -70.52 24.47 -24.19
N GLY A 10 -69.40 25.13 -23.88
CA GLY A 10 -68.18 24.43 -23.45
C GLY A 10 -68.15 24.23 -21.94
N GLU A 11 -68.20 22.98 -21.47
CA GLU A 11 -67.72 22.64 -20.12
C GLU A 11 -66.18 22.73 -20.12
N PHE A 12 -65.60 23.44 -19.15
CA PHE A 12 -64.16 23.55 -18.99
C PHE A 12 -63.71 22.78 -17.75
N SER A 13 -62.83 21.80 -17.93
CA SER A 13 -62.16 21.09 -16.83
C SER A 13 -60.71 21.56 -16.73
N LEU A 14 -60.28 21.97 -15.54
CA LEU A 14 -58.90 22.38 -15.25
C LEU A 14 -58.26 21.28 -14.40
N GLU A 15 -57.45 20.42 -15.02
CA GLU A 15 -56.74 19.34 -14.33
C GLU A 15 -55.28 19.74 -14.05
N ASN A 16 -54.72 19.28 -12.91
CA ASN A 16 -53.33 19.48 -12.46
C ASN A 16 -52.89 20.92 -12.13
N LEU A 17 -53.66 21.66 -11.32
CA LEU A 17 -53.24 22.95 -10.76
C LEU A 17 -52.50 22.78 -9.40
N PRO A 18 -51.31 23.39 -9.18
CA PRO A 18 -50.61 23.38 -7.89
C PRO A 18 -51.31 24.22 -6.79
N SER A 19 -51.26 23.76 -5.54
CA SER A 19 -52.14 24.15 -4.41
C SER A 19 -51.89 25.52 -3.74
N SER A 20 -51.33 26.52 -4.44
CA SER A 20 -51.03 27.83 -3.81
C SER A 20 -51.14 29.07 -4.71
N ILE A 21 -51.82 28.98 -5.85
CA ILE A 21 -52.05 30.13 -6.74
C ILE A 21 -53.56 30.48 -6.77
N PRO A 22 -53.99 31.70 -6.40
CA PRO A 22 -55.38 32.12 -6.53
C PRO A 22 -55.78 32.24 -8.00
N LEU A 23 -56.86 31.58 -8.39
CA LEU A 23 -57.44 31.65 -9.73
C LEU A 23 -58.40 32.86 -9.80
N THR A 24 -58.20 33.77 -10.75
CA THR A 24 -59.14 34.87 -11.01
C THR A 24 -59.88 34.59 -12.32
N ILE A 25 -61.22 34.55 -12.27
CA ILE A 25 -62.08 34.38 -13.46
C ILE A 25 -62.83 35.69 -13.69
N THR A 26 -62.51 36.38 -14.78
CA THR A 26 -63.19 37.63 -15.18
C THR A 26 -64.02 37.39 -16.43
N GLY A 27 -65.31 37.72 -16.37
CA GLY A 27 -66.19 37.76 -17.54
C GLY A 27 -65.86 38.97 -18.41
N GLY A 28 -65.92 38.81 -19.73
CA GLY A 28 -65.74 39.93 -20.66
C GLY A 28 -66.90 40.95 -20.59
N PRO A 29 -66.74 42.15 -21.18
CA PRO A 29 -67.81 43.13 -21.26
C PRO A 29 -69.08 42.51 -21.87
N GLY A 30 -70.22 42.66 -21.20
CA GLY A 30 -71.52 42.12 -21.67
C GLY A 30 -71.88 40.72 -21.16
N TYR A 31 -71.02 40.06 -20.37
CA TYR A 31 -71.29 38.74 -19.80
C TYR A 31 -71.27 38.74 -18.26
N THR A 32 -72.19 37.98 -17.64
CA THR A 32 -72.16 37.65 -16.21
C THR A 32 -71.80 36.17 -15.99
N ILE A 33 -71.04 35.88 -14.93
CA ILE A 33 -70.64 34.50 -14.56
C ILE A 33 -71.63 33.95 -13.53
N SER A 34 -72.15 32.74 -13.76
CA SER A 34 -73.00 32.01 -12.80
C SER A 34 -72.72 30.51 -12.84
N GLY A 35 -73.21 29.75 -11.85
CA GLY A 35 -73.24 28.27 -11.90
C GLY A 35 -72.12 27.49 -11.21
N LEU A 36 -71.14 28.13 -10.56
CA LEU A 36 -70.02 27.45 -9.88
C LEU A 36 -70.47 26.44 -8.80
N ARG A 37 -69.91 25.22 -8.83
CA ARG A 37 -70.12 24.18 -7.81
C ARG A 37 -68.79 23.56 -7.35
N VAL A 38 -68.74 23.14 -6.08
CA VAL A 38 -67.64 22.37 -5.49
C VAL A 38 -68.04 20.89 -5.48
N THR A 39 -67.19 20.02 -6.01
CA THR A 39 -67.39 18.55 -6.01
C THR A 39 -66.98 17.93 -4.68
N GLU A 40 -67.42 16.69 -4.39
CA GLU A 40 -67.14 15.97 -3.13
C GLU A 40 -65.63 15.78 -2.84
N ASN A 41 -64.77 15.90 -3.86
CA ASN A 41 -63.31 15.82 -3.73
C ASN A 41 -62.63 17.20 -3.66
N GLY A 42 -63.40 18.29 -3.52
CA GLY A 42 -62.89 19.65 -3.34
C GLY A 42 -62.42 20.37 -4.62
N GLN A 43 -62.66 19.82 -5.81
CA GLN A 43 -62.40 20.52 -7.08
C GLN A 43 -63.64 21.31 -7.56
N LEU A 44 -63.42 22.49 -8.16
CA LEU A 44 -64.47 23.34 -8.73
C LEU A 44 -64.82 22.89 -10.16
N SER A 45 -66.11 22.79 -10.49
CA SER A 45 -66.57 22.60 -11.87
C SER A 45 -67.85 23.41 -12.18
N GLY A 46 -68.09 23.66 -13.48
CA GLY A 46 -69.31 24.27 -14.02
C GLY A 46 -69.37 25.81 -14.01
N VAL A 47 -68.74 26.47 -14.98
CA VAL A 47 -68.86 27.93 -15.18
C VAL A 47 -69.78 28.22 -16.37
N GLU A 48 -70.85 28.99 -16.17
CA GLU A 48 -71.80 29.42 -17.22
C GLU A 48 -71.73 30.95 -17.42
N LEU A 49 -71.59 31.40 -18.67
CA LEU A 49 -71.59 32.82 -19.07
C LEU A 49 -72.93 33.22 -19.69
N LYS A 50 -73.53 34.33 -19.23
CA LYS A 50 -74.82 34.85 -19.78
C LYS A 50 -74.72 36.30 -20.26
N TYR A 51 -75.29 36.59 -21.43
CA TYR A 51 -75.34 37.91 -22.08
C TYR A 51 -76.43 38.81 -21.48
N SER A 52 -76.23 40.14 -21.46
CA SER A 52 -77.21 41.13 -20.99
C SER A 52 -77.29 42.32 -21.98
N ASP A 53 -78.42 42.48 -22.68
CA ASP A 53 -78.67 43.53 -23.69
C ASP A 53 -79.15 44.87 -23.10
N ASP A 54 -78.72 45.99 -23.69
CA ASP A 54 -79.57 47.02 -24.36
C ASP A 54 -78.74 48.27 -24.73
N VAL A 55 -78.58 48.55 -26.03
CA VAL A 55 -77.95 49.79 -26.56
C VAL A 55 -79.03 50.66 -27.17
N HIS A 56 -79.21 51.89 -26.65
CA HIS A 56 -80.16 52.85 -27.25
C HIS A 56 -79.60 53.47 -28.54
N SER A 57 -80.49 53.81 -29.49
CA SER A 57 -80.15 54.32 -30.83
C SER A 57 -79.34 55.63 -30.89
N SER A 58 -79.09 56.27 -29.74
CA SER A 58 -78.25 57.46 -29.55
C SER A 58 -76.78 57.14 -29.17
N GLY A 59 -76.45 55.86 -28.95
CA GLY A 59 -75.09 55.38 -28.62
C GLY A 59 -74.69 55.49 -27.13
N ILE A 60 -75.67 55.75 -26.25
CA ILE A 60 -75.48 55.77 -24.77
C ILE A 60 -76.06 54.49 -24.17
N ILE A 61 -75.33 53.91 -23.22
CA ILE A 61 -75.71 52.73 -22.45
C ILE A 61 -75.85 53.16 -20.98
N LEU A 62 -77.01 52.89 -20.38
CA LEU A 62 -77.25 53.09 -18.95
C LEU A 62 -77.11 51.75 -18.22
N GLY A 63 -76.23 51.70 -17.22
CA GLY A 63 -76.13 50.60 -16.28
C GLY A 63 -77.04 50.78 -15.07
N ASN A 64 -77.10 49.79 -14.18
CA ASN A 64 -77.73 49.99 -12.87
C ASN A 64 -76.84 50.90 -12.01
N PRO A 65 -77.41 51.88 -11.29
CA PRO A 65 -76.60 52.75 -10.45
C PRO A 65 -76.02 51.93 -9.30
N THR A 66 -74.84 52.32 -8.81
CA THR A 66 -74.13 51.59 -7.76
C THR A 66 -74.11 52.38 -6.46
N VAL A 67 -74.30 51.68 -5.33
CA VAL A 67 -74.09 52.27 -4.01
C VAL A 67 -72.59 52.28 -3.75
N ILE A 68 -72.00 53.46 -3.62
CA ILE A 68 -70.53 53.61 -3.52
C ILE A 68 -70.02 53.54 -2.07
N SER A 69 -70.92 53.50 -1.08
CA SER A 69 -70.59 53.28 0.34
C SER A 69 -71.80 52.76 1.11
N THR A 70 -71.69 51.54 1.66
CA THR A 70 -72.73 50.90 2.48
C THR A 70 -72.49 51.01 3.99
N LEU A 71 -71.47 51.76 4.43
CA LEU A 71 -71.07 51.84 5.85
C LEU A 71 -71.14 53.25 6.46
N LYS A 72 -71.65 54.26 5.74
CA LYS A 72 -71.90 55.60 6.30
C LYS A 72 -73.23 56.16 5.82
N ASN A 73 -73.93 56.84 6.73
CA ASN A 73 -75.06 57.71 6.47
C ASN A 73 -74.50 59.13 6.28
N PRO A 74 -74.72 59.84 5.15
CA PRO A 74 -75.69 59.58 4.08
C PRO A 74 -75.26 58.56 3.01
N VAL A 75 -76.24 58.02 2.27
CA VAL A 75 -76.04 57.06 1.18
C VAL A 75 -75.70 57.80 -0.11
N TYR A 76 -74.62 57.37 -0.78
CA TYR A 76 -74.14 57.93 -2.04
C TYR A 76 -74.44 56.97 -3.19
N LEU A 77 -75.13 57.46 -4.22
CA LEU A 77 -75.46 56.75 -5.44
C LEU A 77 -74.71 57.34 -6.63
N PHE A 78 -74.17 56.47 -7.49
CA PHE A 78 -73.56 56.86 -8.76
C PHE A 78 -74.36 56.31 -9.94
N ALA A 79 -74.71 57.17 -10.88
CA ALA A 79 -75.30 56.83 -12.17
C ALA A 79 -74.23 56.23 -13.10
N ASP A 80 -74.41 54.98 -13.52
CA ASP A 80 -73.51 54.30 -14.46
C ASP A 80 -73.93 54.63 -15.90
N VAL A 81 -73.16 55.48 -16.58
CA VAL A 81 -73.41 55.89 -17.97
C VAL A 81 -72.17 55.62 -18.81
N ARG A 82 -72.35 54.91 -19.93
CA ARG A 82 -71.28 54.45 -20.81
C ARG A 82 -71.61 54.75 -22.27
N SER A 83 -70.59 54.82 -23.13
CA SER A 83 -70.77 54.91 -24.58
C SER A 83 -70.71 53.54 -25.24
N ASP A 84 -71.41 53.36 -26.36
CA ASP A 84 -71.15 52.22 -27.23
C ASP A 84 -69.80 52.38 -27.97
N SER A 85 -69.32 51.28 -28.56
CA SER A 85 -68.00 51.20 -29.20
C SER A 85 -67.82 52.08 -30.46
N SER A 86 -68.85 52.82 -30.87
CA SER A 86 -68.83 53.72 -32.04
C SER A 86 -68.62 55.21 -31.68
N LYS A 87 -68.58 55.58 -30.39
CA LYS A 87 -68.29 56.96 -29.92
C LYS A 87 -67.33 57.00 -28.72
N THR A 88 -66.36 57.92 -28.75
CA THR A 88 -65.23 57.93 -27.80
C THR A 88 -65.43 58.73 -26.50
N ASP A 89 -66.43 59.62 -26.40
CA ASP A 89 -66.81 60.25 -25.13
C ASP A 89 -68.26 60.74 -25.17
N VAL A 90 -69.09 60.31 -24.21
CA VAL A 90 -70.53 60.66 -24.13
C VAL A 90 -70.82 61.76 -23.11
N SER A 91 -69.85 62.15 -22.28
CA SER A 91 -70.04 63.19 -21.26
C SER A 91 -70.39 64.56 -21.88
N ASP A 92 -69.85 64.88 -23.06
CA ASP A 92 -70.15 66.11 -23.80
C ASP A 92 -71.55 66.15 -24.44
N LEU A 93 -72.24 65.00 -24.53
CA LEU A 93 -73.60 64.90 -25.06
C LEU A 93 -74.66 65.06 -23.98
N ILE A 94 -74.28 64.92 -22.71
CA ILE A 94 -75.19 64.97 -21.57
C ILE A 94 -75.33 66.43 -21.11
N TYR A 95 -76.57 66.86 -20.93
CA TYR A 95 -76.91 68.15 -20.34
C TYR A 95 -77.09 68.03 -18.82
N SER A 96 -77.81 67.01 -18.35
CA SER A 96 -78.03 66.74 -16.93
C SER A 96 -78.44 65.30 -16.65
N PHE A 97 -78.26 64.84 -15.42
CA PHE A 97 -78.77 63.57 -14.91
C PHE A 97 -80.10 63.81 -14.19
N VAL A 98 -81.09 62.98 -14.48
CA VAL A 98 -82.43 63.01 -13.88
C VAL A 98 -82.57 61.86 -12.90
N TRP A 99 -83.16 62.14 -11.74
CA TRP A 99 -83.40 61.17 -10.69
C TRP A 99 -84.87 61.19 -10.28
N ASP A 100 -85.45 60.00 -10.17
CA ASP A 100 -86.77 59.74 -9.64
C ASP A 100 -86.56 58.94 -8.34
N THR A 101 -86.57 59.68 -7.23
CA THR A 101 -86.21 59.21 -5.89
C THR A 101 -87.38 58.60 -5.14
N ASN A 102 -88.60 58.84 -5.59
CA ASN A 102 -89.81 58.26 -5.04
C ASN A 102 -90.35 57.10 -5.90
N TYR A 103 -89.76 56.89 -7.09
CA TYR A 103 -90.07 55.84 -8.06
C TYR A 103 -91.49 55.95 -8.65
N ASP A 104 -91.94 57.19 -8.90
CA ASP A 104 -93.27 57.49 -9.46
C ASP A 104 -93.25 57.81 -10.97
N ASN A 105 -92.09 57.67 -11.63
CA ASN A 105 -91.80 58.01 -13.03
C ASN A 105 -91.87 59.51 -13.36
N SER A 106 -91.85 60.39 -12.37
CA SER A 106 -91.61 61.81 -12.54
C SER A 106 -90.18 62.18 -12.12
N ILE A 107 -89.62 63.22 -12.74
CA ILE A 107 -88.27 63.69 -12.39
C ILE A 107 -88.38 64.47 -11.08
N ASP A 108 -87.88 63.89 -9.99
CA ASP A 108 -87.83 64.53 -8.68
C ASP A 108 -86.66 65.52 -8.58
N THR A 109 -85.51 65.18 -9.16
CA THR A 109 -84.27 65.96 -8.98
C THR A 109 -83.36 65.88 -10.22
N LEU A 110 -82.65 66.99 -10.48
CA LEU A 110 -81.64 67.11 -11.53
C LEU A 110 -80.27 67.32 -10.92
N THR A 111 -79.26 66.70 -11.51
CA THR A 111 -77.85 66.88 -11.12
C THR A 111 -76.98 67.10 -12.35
N THR A 112 -75.91 67.87 -12.21
CA THR A 112 -74.94 68.12 -13.29
C THR A 112 -73.80 67.12 -13.31
N SER A 113 -73.69 66.28 -12.28
CA SER A 113 -72.78 65.15 -12.15
C SER A 113 -73.58 63.86 -11.94
N PRO A 114 -73.00 62.67 -12.21
CA PRO A 114 -73.68 61.38 -12.03
C PRO A 114 -73.92 60.97 -10.56
N GLU A 115 -73.86 61.89 -9.59
CA GLU A 115 -73.90 61.56 -8.17
C GLU A 115 -75.17 62.08 -7.50
N LEU A 116 -75.80 61.25 -6.65
CA LEU A 116 -76.93 61.61 -5.79
C LEU A 116 -76.65 61.21 -4.35
N VAL A 117 -76.89 62.12 -3.41
CA VAL A 117 -76.73 61.89 -1.96
C VAL A 117 -78.09 61.88 -1.30
N LEU A 118 -78.40 60.82 -0.56
CA LEU A 118 -79.66 60.67 0.16
C LEU A 118 -79.44 60.43 1.65
N GLN A 119 -80.27 61.06 2.45
CA GLN A 119 -80.35 60.82 3.89
C GLN A 119 -81.50 59.83 4.15
N PRO A 120 -81.22 58.60 4.61
CA PRO A 120 -82.27 57.68 5.00
C PRO A 120 -83.06 58.25 6.18
N ASP A 121 -84.38 58.26 6.07
CA ASP A 121 -85.28 58.66 7.14
C ASP A 121 -86.34 57.57 7.43
N LEU A 122 -87.12 57.78 8.48
CA LEU A 122 -88.12 56.82 8.94
C LEU A 122 -89.29 56.62 7.95
N SER A 123 -89.44 57.49 6.95
CA SER A 123 -90.48 57.37 5.92
C SER A 123 -90.14 56.34 4.83
N TRP A 124 -88.88 55.88 4.77
CA TRP A 124 -88.42 54.92 3.76
C TRP A 124 -88.99 53.49 3.96
N GLY A 125 -89.54 53.17 5.13
CA GLY A 125 -90.06 51.82 5.41
C GLY A 125 -89.00 50.72 5.27
N ASN A 126 -89.41 49.51 4.90
CA ASN A 126 -88.51 48.36 4.78
C ASN A 126 -87.67 48.36 3.47
N GLU A 127 -88.08 49.15 2.47
CA GLU A 127 -87.49 49.19 1.13
C GLU A 127 -87.70 50.56 0.45
N LYS A 128 -86.65 51.09 -0.19
CA LYS A 128 -86.67 52.29 -1.02
C LYS A 128 -86.17 52.00 -2.44
N ARG A 129 -86.97 52.30 -3.47
CA ARG A 129 -86.58 52.19 -4.90
C ARG A 129 -86.33 53.56 -5.51
N ILE A 130 -85.37 53.64 -6.44
CA ILE A 130 -84.96 54.87 -7.13
C ILE A 130 -84.67 54.54 -8.60
N SER A 131 -85.08 55.40 -9.53
CA SER A 131 -84.70 55.31 -10.94
C SER A 131 -83.89 56.53 -11.39
N PHE A 132 -83.10 56.37 -12.46
CA PHE A 132 -82.30 57.44 -13.05
C PHE A 132 -82.23 57.39 -14.58
N GLY A 133 -81.91 58.54 -15.16
CA GLY A 133 -81.66 58.74 -16.59
C GLY A 133 -80.80 59.96 -16.87
N VAL A 134 -80.62 60.28 -18.14
CA VAL A 134 -79.88 61.46 -18.62
C VAL A 134 -80.68 62.24 -19.66
N ILE A 135 -80.63 63.56 -19.58
CA ILE A 135 -81.10 64.46 -20.62
C ILE A 135 -79.90 64.84 -21.50
N LEU A 136 -80.04 64.68 -22.80
CA LEU A 136 -79.02 65.03 -23.78
C LEU A 136 -79.12 66.50 -24.15
N LYS A 137 -78.01 67.10 -24.61
CA LYS A 137 -78.00 68.48 -25.13
C LYS A 137 -78.90 68.67 -26.35
N SER A 138 -79.29 67.60 -27.05
CA SER A 138 -80.31 67.62 -28.12
C SER A 138 -81.74 67.87 -27.60
N GLY A 139 -81.96 67.72 -26.29
CA GLY A 139 -83.26 67.82 -25.62
C GLY A 139 -83.93 66.47 -25.36
N ASP A 140 -83.44 65.38 -25.96
CA ASP A 140 -83.97 64.03 -25.75
C ASP A 140 -83.57 63.49 -24.38
N THR A 141 -84.44 62.69 -23.77
CA THR A 141 -84.16 62.02 -22.49
C THR A 141 -84.02 60.52 -22.69
N VAL A 142 -82.95 59.95 -22.12
CA VAL A 142 -82.71 58.50 -22.07
C VAL A 142 -82.85 58.07 -20.60
N SER A 143 -83.78 57.17 -20.30
CA SER A 143 -84.08 56.73 -18.92
C SER A 143 -84.19 55.20 -18.85
N GLY A 144 -83.76 54.59 -17.73
CA GLY A 144 -83.90 53.13 -17.57
C GLY A 144 -83.09 52.48 -16.45
N GLY A 145 -82.19 53.18 -15.76
CA GLY A 145 -81.45 52.60 -14.64
C GLY A 145 -82.26 52.61 -13.34
N THR A 146 -82.28 51.52 -12.57
CA THR A 146 -83.02 51.44 -11.29
C THR A 146 -82.23 50.77 -10.17
N ILE A 147 -82.50 51.12 -8.90
CA ILE A 147 -81.92 50.50 -7.71
C ILE A 147 -82.92 50.37 -6.55
N LYS A 148 -82.74 49.32 -5.74
CA LYS A 148 -83.54 48.98 -4.55
C LYS A 148 -82.65 48.92 -3.30
N ILE A 149 -83.04 49.63 -2.23
CA ILE A 149 -82.34 49.77 -0.93
C ILE A 149 -83.27 49.25 0.19
N MET A 150 -82.78 48.53 1.22
CA MET A 150 -83.61 47.98 2.33
C MET A 150 -83.16 48.53 3.71
N CYS A 151 -84.08 48.75 4.67
CA CYS A 151 -83.78 49.18 6.07
C CYS A 151 -84.27 48.14 7.11
N VAL A 152 -83.54 47.93 8.23
CA VAL A 152 -83.84 46.89 9.27
C VAL A 152 -83.64 47.43 10.72
N SER A 153 -84.65 47.29 11.61
CA SER A 153 -84.64 47.67 13.05
C SER A 153 -84.35 46.46 13.97
N SER A 154 -83.63 46.61 15.10
CA SER A 154 -83.19 45.49 15.96
C SER A 154 -83.40 45.69 17.48
N ALA A 155 -83.99 44.69 18.16
CA ALA A 155 -84.07 44.53 19.62
C ALA A 155 -82.69 44.60 20.33
N PRO A 156 -82.60 44.91 21.65
CA PRO A 156 -81.32 45.01 22.36
C PRO A 156 -80.52 43.73 22.20
N GLN A 157 -79.34 43.84 21.60
CA GLN A 157 -78.47 42.68 21.40
C GLN A 157 -77.77 42.41 22.73
N VAL A 158 -77.89 41.18 23.23
CA VAL A 158 -77.27 40.76 24.48
C VAL A 158 -76.36 39.56 24.26
N SER A 159 -75.26 39.48 25.01
CA SER A 159 -74.42 38.29 25.06
C SER A 159 -73.98 37.95 26.48
N ALA A 160 -73.95 36.66 26.79
CA ALA A 160 -73.53 36.12 28.07
C ALA A 160 -72.14 35.49 27.93
N ILE A 161 -71.19 35.93 28.75
CA ILE A 161 -69.83 35.42 28.73
C ILE A 161 -69.44 35.00 30.15
N VAL A 162 -68.68 33.92 30.26
CA VAL A 162 -68.07 33.46 31.51
C VAL A 162 -66.55 33.42 31.33
N SER A 163 -65.82 33.78 32.38
CA SER A 163 -64.35 33.82 32.38
C SER A 163 -63.72 32.45 32.08
N ASN A 164 -64.38 31.37 32.50
CA ASN A 164 -63.94 30.00 32.24
C ASN A 164 -65.15 29.05 32.14
N LYS A 165 -65.17 28.21 31.09
CA LYS A 165 -66.25 27.25 30.83
C LYS A 165 -66.02 25.88 31.48
N GLU A 166 -64.83 25.58 31.97
CA GLU A 166 -64.54 24.34 32.70
C GLU A 166 -63.92 24.62 34.07
N LEU A 167 -64.63 24.19 35.11
CA LEU A 167 -64.29 24.48 36.50
C LEU A 167 -64.13 23.20 37.31
N ARG A 168 -63.44 23.30 38.44
CA ARG A 168 -63.52 22.28 39.49
C ARG A 168 -64.52 22.70 40.56
N THR A 169 -65.06 21.71 41.27
CA THR A 169 -66.06 21.96 42.34
C THR A 169 -65.53 23.00 43.34
N GLY A 170 -66.28 24.09 43.55
CA GLY A 170 -65.93 25.20 44.45
C GLY A 170 -65.14 26.37 43.84
N GLU A 171 -64.68 26.26 42.59
CA GLU A 171 -63.93 27.32 41.88
C GLU A 171 -64.86 28.50 41.46
N PRO A 172 -64.45 29.78 41.57
CA PRO A 172 -65.28 30.92 41.20
C PRO A 172 -65.21 31.22 39.71
N ALA A 173 -66.36 31.49 39.10
CA ALA A 173 -66.45 31.99 37.73
C ALA A 173 -67.08 33.38 37.69
N ALA A 174 -66.45 34.29 36.93
CA ALA A 174 -66.98 35.61 36.68
C ALA A 174 -67.82 35.59 35.41
N PHE A 175 -69.07 36.01 35.54
CA PHE A 175 -70.04 36.12 34.45
C PHE A 175 -70.22 37.60 34.10
N THR A 176 -70.23 37.89 32.81
CA THR A 176 -70.33 39.25 32.26
C THR A 176 -71.41 39.25 31.18
N GLY A 177 -72.37 40.14 31.33
CA GLY A 177 -73.43 40.35 30.36
C GLY A 177 -73.19 41.63 29.58
N ASN A 178 -73.13 41.56 28.26
CA ASN A 178 -72.95 42.75 27.41
C ASN A 178 -74.26 43.08 26.70
N THR A 179 -74.61 44.36 26.63
CA THR A 179 -75.85 44.81 25.98
C THR A 179 -75.65 46.06 25.13
N VAL A 180 -76.22 46.06 23.92
CA VAL A 180 -76.22 47.21 23.00
C VAL A 180 -77.62 47.48 22.50
N THR A 181 -78.06 48.73 22.55
CA THR A 181 -79.33 49.20 21.97
C THR A 181 -79.14 50.58 21.35
N LEU A 182 -79.82 50.82 20.23
CA LEU A 182 -79.66 52.04 19.41
C LEU A 182 -80.63 53.16 19.83
N ASP A 183 -81.75 52.85 20.46
CA ASP A 183 -82.83 53.80 20.76
C ASP A 183 -83.61 53.54 22.08
N LYS A 184 -83.26 52.52 22.88
CA LYS A 184 -83.96 52.16 24.15
C LYS A 184 -83.04 52.28 25.39
N SER A 185 -83.62 52.42 26.59
CA SER A 185 -82.85 52.46 27.86
C SER A 185 -83.02 51.14 28.65
N ILE A 186 -81.92 50.61 29.22
CA ILE A 186 -81.94 49.38 30.03
C ILE A 186 -82.42 49.67 31.46
N LEU A 187 -83.38 48.90 31.96
CA LEU A 187 -83.94 49.06 33.30
C LEU A 187 -83.31 48.12 34.35
N LYS A 188 -83.10 46.83 34.02
CA LYS A 188 -82.51 45.83 34.93
C LYS A 188 -81.86 44.68 34.16
N TYR A 189 -80.96 43.98 34.86
CA TYR A 189 -80.37 42.72 34.44
C TYR A 189 -80.74 41.56 35.36
N ILE A 190 -80.79 40.34 34.82
CA ILE A 190 -81.04 39.11 35.59
C ILE A 190 -80.06 38.01 35.16
N TRP A 191 -79.50 37.30 36.13
CA TRP A 191 -78.73 36.07 35.94
C TRP A 191 -79.41 34.87 36.59
N ASP A 192 -79.49 33.76 35.86
CA ASP A 192 -79.81 32.42 36.38
C ASP A 192 -78.63 31.50 36.05
N PHE A 193 -77.97 30.90 37.05
CA PHE A 193 -76.77 30.09 36.84
C PHE A 193 -77.06 28.62 36.51
N GLY A 194 -78.33 28.19 36.54
CA GLY A 194 -78.76 26.85 36.14
C GLY A 194 -78.46 25.73 37.14
N ASP A 195 -77.95 26.04 38.34
CA ASP A 195 -77.65 25.06 39.42
C ASP A 195 -78.75 24.96 40.49
N GLY A 196 -79.87 25.64 40.28
CA GLY A 196 -81.00 25.71 41.22
C GLY A 196 -80.87 26.80 42.29
N SER A 197 -79.82 27.64 42.23
CA SER A 197 -79.76 28.88 43.02
C SER A 197 -80.82 29.90 42.57
N THR A 198 -81.24 30.80 43.47
CA THR A 198 -82.26 31.81 43.15
C THR A 198 -81.73 32.84 42.15
N TRP A 199 -82.56 33.26 41.20
CA TRP A 199 -82.20 34.23 40.17
C TRP A 199 -81.66 35.53 40.78
N PHE A 200 -80.56 36.03 40.23
CA PHE A 200 -79.85 37.19 40.72
C PHE A 200 -80.17 38.42 39.85
N ARG A 201 -81.05 39.29 40.36
CA ARG A 201 -81.48 40.53 39.67
C ARG A 201 -80.64 41.71 40.15
N THR A 202 -80.04 42.44 39.20
CA THR A 202 -78.99 43.44 39.47
C THR A 202 -79.08 44.62 38.51
N ASP A 203 -78.52 45.77 38.90
CA ASP A 203 -78.35 46.96 38.05
C ASP A 203 -77.07 46.90 37.20
N THR A 204 -76.13 46.02 37.56
CA THR A 204 -74.88 45.83 36.84
C THR A 204 -74.85 44.46 36.19
N SER A 205 -74.34 44.37 34.97
CA SER A 205 -74.39 43.13 34.19
C SER A 205 -73.35 42.07 34.57
N ASN A 206 -72.39 42.38 35.45
CA ASN A 206 -71.29 41.48 35.85
C ASN A 206 -71.46 40.92 37.27
N VAL A 207 -71.21 39.62 37.45
CA VAL A 207 -71.41 38.86 38.70
C VAL A 207 -70.41 37.71 38.85
N ILE A 208 -70.19 37.18 40.07
CA ILE A 208 -69.33 36.00 40.33
C ILE A 208 -70.15 34.90 40.99
N HIS A 209 -69.99 33.65 40.54
CA HIS A 209 -70.69 32.48 41.10
C HIS A 209 -69.76 31.27 41.31
N ARG A 210 -70.13 30.36 42.23
CA ARG A 210 -69.39 29.11 42.55
C ARG A 210 -70.34 27.91 42.58
N TYR A 211 -70.00 26.89 41.79
CA TYR A 211 -70.76 25.64 41.75
C TYR A 211 -70.24 24.66 42.83
N SER A 212 -71.13 24.19 43.70
CA SER A 212 -70.79 23.35 44.85
C SER A 212 -70.80 21.84 44.54
N LYS A 213 -71.23 21.44 43.35
CA LYS A 213 -71.27 20.04 42.90
C LYS A 213 -70.74 19.93 41.47
N PRO A 214 -70.14 18.78 41.10
CA PRO A 214 -69.76 18.52 39.73
C PRO A 214 -71.02 18.29 38.85
N GLY A 215 -71.00 18.81 37.63
CA GLY A 215 -72.12 18.81 36.69
C GLY A 215 -71.94 19.81 35.55
N VAL A 216 -72.83 19.78 34.56
CA VAL A 216 -72.86 20.76 33.45
C VAL A 216 -74.06 21.70 33.64
N TYR A 217 -73.81 23.00 33.72
CA TYR A 217 -74.79 24.04 34.06
C TYR A 217 -74.91 25.07 32.94
N LYS A 218 -76.12 25.55 32.66
CA LYS A 218 -76.39 26.57 31.63
C LYS A 218 -76.78 27.90 32.30
N ALA A 219 -75.84 28.84 32.34
CA ALA A 219 -76.06 30.16 32.93
C ALA A 219 -76.70 31.11 31.89
N THR A 220 -77.81 31.74 32.23
CA THR A 220 -78.60 32.61 31.35
C THR A 220 -78.60 34.05 31.86
N PHE A 221 -78.29 34.99 30.96
CA PHE A 221 -78.32 36.43 31.18
C PHE A 221 -79.50 37.06 30.45
N GLN A 222 -80.18 38.00 31.09
CA GLN A 222 -81.28 38.76 30.49
C GLN A 222 -81.13 40.26 30.75
N ALA A 223 -81.47 41.06 29.74
CA ALA A 223 -81.59 42.51 29.88
C ALA A 223 -82.99 42.99 29.52
N ILE A 224 -83.54 43.84 30.39
CA ILE A 224 -84.93 44.27 30.34
C ILE A 224 -84.97 45.77 30.06
N THR A 225 -85.71 46.16 29.02
CA THR A 225 -86.05 47.55 28.68
C THR A 225 -87.50 47.85 29.07
N ASP A 226 -87.96 49.08 28.83
CA ASP A 226 -89.33 49.52 29.08
C ASP A 226 -90.40 48.77 28.26
N SER A 227 -90.07 48.28 27.06
CA SER A 227 -91.01 47.53 26.21
C SER A 227 -90.59 46.10 25.84
N ASP A 228 -89.31 45.74 25.94
CA ASP A 228 -88.78 44.44 25.47
C ASP A 228 -87.75 43.82 26.41
N THR A 229 -87.54 42.51 26.28
CA THR A 229 -86.46 41.76 26.96
C THR A 229 -85.71 40.90 25.96
N SER A 230 -84.39 40.79 26.13
CA SER A 230 -83.54 39.91 25.33
C SER A 230 -82.58 39.14 26.23
N SER A 231 -82.26 37.90 25.83
CA SER A 231 -81.46 36.98 26.64
C SER A 231 -80.43 36.22 25.81
N ASP A 232 -79.34 35.83 26.48
CA ASP A 232 -78.32 34.92 25.96
C ASP A 232 -77.81 34.01 27.09
N SER A 233 -77.15 32.91 26.76
CA SER A 233 -76.71 31.92 27.75
C SER A 233 -75.37 31.28 27.41
N VAL A 234 -74.64 30.87 28.45
CA VAL A 234 -73.35 30.19 28.35
C VAL A 234 -73.31 28.93 29.23
N THR A 235 -72.77 27.84 28.70
CA THR A 235 -72.65 26.55 29.41
C THR A 235 -71.30 26.44 30.13
N VAL A 236 -71.32 25.88 31.34
CA VAL A 236 -70.16 25.64 32.21
C VAL A 236 -70.16 24.19 32.71
N THR A 237 -69.01 23.49 32.64
CA THR A 237 -68.81 22.11 33.12
C THR A 237 -67.99 22.11 34.42
N VAL A 238 -68.37 21.29 35.42
CA VAL A 238 -67.75 21.23 36.75
C VAL A 238 -67.38 19.78 37.13
N SER A 239 -66.13 19.52 37.56
CA SER A 239 -65.60 18.16 37.86
C SER A 239 -65.20 17.94 39.35
N GLY A 240 -65.05 16.67 39.80
CA GLY A 240 -64.63 16.24 41.18
C GLY A 240 -63.13 15.87 41.34
N ILE A 241 -62.63 15.57 42.57
CA ILE A 241 -61.18 15.32 42.90
C ILE A 241 -60.88 13.84 43.28
N HIS A 242 -59.79 13.23 42.77
CA HIS A 242 -59.28 11.85 43.10
C HIS A 242 -57.73 11.84 43.34
N PHE A 243 -57.21 10.92 44.19
CA PHE A 243 -55.75 10.73 44.49
C PHE A 243 -55.25 9.32 44.09
N SER A 244 -53.95 9.15 43.81
CA SER A 244 -53.32 7.87 43.45
C SER A 244 -52.19 7.45 44.41
N LEU A 245 -52.12 6.17 44.79
CA LEU A 245 -51.10 5.58 45.69
C LEU A 245 -50.09 4.66 44.98
N ALA A 246 -49.98 4.84 43.67
CA ALA A 246 -49.10 4.07 42.81
C ALA A 246 -47.74 4.77 42.61
N LEU A 247 -46.69 3.97 42.41
CA LEU A 247 -45.44 4.47 41.82
C LEU A 247 -45.57 4.57 40.30
N ASP A 248 -45.07 5.67 39.75
CA ASP A 248 -44.94 5.88 38.30
C ASP A 248 -43.60 5.32 37.78
N SER A 249 -42.56 5.33 38.64
CA SER A 249 -41.31 4.61 38.38
C SER A 249 -40.65 4.09 39.64
N LEU A 250 -39.92 2.99 39.47
CA LEU A 250 -39.02 2.39 40.44
C LEU A 250 -37.80 1.89 39.69
N ILE A 251 -36.63 2.44 40.03
CA ILE A 251 -35.34 2.08 39.45
C ILE A 251 -34.40 1.74 40.60
N LEU A 252 -33.87 0.51 40.59
CA LEU A 252 -32.92 0.01 41.57
C LEU A 252 -31.54 -0.02 40.94
N GLY A 253 -30.60 0.81 41.42
CA GLY A 253 -29.23 0.87 40.93
C GLY A 253 -29.11 1.30 39.46
N GLU A 254 -27.90 1.68 39.05
CA GLU A 254 -27.57 1.65 37.63
C GLU A 254 -27.17 0.21 37.29
N ASN A 255 -27.89 -0.42 36.35
CA ASN A 255 -27.66 -1.79 35.85
C ASN A 255 -28.06 -2.95 36.78
N ILE A 256 -28.91 -2.75 37.79
CA ILE A 256 -29.50 -3.86 38.54
C ILE A 256 -30.89 -4.16 37.98
N SER A 257 -31.02 -5.32 37.32
CA SER A 257 -32.29 -5.78 36.79
C SER A 257 -33.15 -6.37 37.90
N LEU A 258 -34.39 -5.90 37.98
CA LEU A 258 -35.44 -6.58 38.73
C LEU A 258 -35.88 -7.84 37.97
N ASP A 259 -36.49 -8.77 38.69
CA ASP A 259 -37.04 -10.02 38.17
C ASP A 259 -38.09 -9.82 37.07
N LYS A 260 -38.72 -8.64 37.03
CA LYS A 260 -39.69 -8.22 36.02
C LYS A 260 -39.60 -6.71 35.80
N ALA A 261 -40.03 -6.25 34.62
CA ALA A 261 -40.16 -4.82 34.34
C ALA A 261 -41.11 -4.16 35.36
N PHE A 262 -40.80 -2.92 35.73
CA PHE A 262 -41.64 -2.18 36.67
C PHE A 262 -43.07 -2.07 36.12
N ASN A 263 -44.04 -2.45 36.95
CA ASN A 263 -45.45 -2.32 36.67
C ASN A 263 -46.13 -1.82 37.94
N THR A 264 -46.95 -0.79 37.81
CA THR A 264 -47.60 -0.12 38.95
C THR A 264 -48.41 -1.07 39.85
N ASP A 265 -48.97 -2.14 39.30
CA ASP A 265 -49.79 -3.11 40.03
C ASP A 265 -48.95 -4.17 40.78
N SER A 266 -47.67 -4.28 40.46
CA SER A 266 -46.75 -5.22 41.12
C SER A 266 -46.14 -4.61 42.37
N LEU A 267 -46.52 -5.15 43.53
CA LEU A 267 -46.07 -4.66 44.85
C LEU A 267 -44.76 -5.29 45.36
N SER A 268 -44.27 -6.34 44.69
CA SER A 268 -43.04 -7.04 45.10
C SER A 268 -42.16 -7.35 43.90
N TYR A 269 -40.86 -7.12 44.11
CA TYR A 269 -39.79 -7.32 43.15
C TYR A 269 -38.63 -8.07 43.81
N TRP A 270 -37.86 -8.77 42.99
CA TRP A 270 -36.66 -9.48 43.38
C TRP A 270 -35.48 -9.04 42.50
N ALA A 271 -34.29 -9.03 43.08
CA ALA A 271 -33.05 -8.86 42.33
C ALA A 271 -31.98 -9.79 42.92
N THR A 272 -31.02 -10.18 42.10
CA THR A 272 -29.80 -10.84 42.55
C THR A 272 -28.63 -9.99 42.11
N VAL A 273 -27.71 -9.72 43.03
CA VAL A 273 -26.51 -8.95 42.75
C VAL A 273 -25.27 -9.80 42.97
N PRO A 274 -24.22 -9.62 42.14
CA PRO A 274 -22.91 -10.24 42.36
C PRO A 274 -22.32 -9.89 43.73
N TYR A 275 -21.34 -10.68 44.19
CA TYR A 275 -20.74 -10.51 45.52
C TYR A 275 -20.01 -9.17 45.67
N GLU A 276 -19.55 -8.56 44.58
CA GLU A 276 -18.85 -7.27 44.55
C GLU A 276 -19.77 -6.09 44.92
N ILE A 277 -21.09 -6.24 44.74
CA ILE A 277 -22.05 -5.16 44.98
C ILE A 277 -22.40 -5.08 46.47
N GLY A 278 -21.66 -4.25 47.20
CA GLY A 278 -21.86 -4.02 48.64
C GLY A 278 -23.01 -3.08 49.01
N SER A 279 -23.58 -2.34 48.05
CA SER A 279 -24.70 -1.42 48.26
C SER A 279 -25.44 -1.12 46.96
N VAL A 280 -26.69 -0.64 47.03
CA VAL A 280 -27.50 -0.25 45.86
C VAL A 280 -28.09 1.14 46.01
N SER A 281 -28.28 1.86 44.91
CA SER A 281 -29.06 3.10 44.89
C SER A 281 -30.53 2.81 44.55
N LEU A 282 -31.43 3.73 44.89
CA LEU A 282 -32.86 3.61 44.62
C LEU A 282 -33.41 4.94 44.10
N ARG A 283 -34.18 4.93 43.02
CA ARG A 283 -34.94 6.09 42.53
C ARG A 283 -36.40 5.68 42.36
N VAL A 284 -37.30 6.47 42.92
CA VAL A 284 -38.75 6.20 42.91
C VAL A 284 -39.52 7.48 42.66
N VAL A 285 -40.58 7.40 41.86
CA VAL A 285 -41.46 8.54 41.57
C VAL A 285 -42.90 8.11 41.83
N SER A 286 -43.65 8.90 42.59
CA SER A 286 -45.08 8.65 42.78
C SER A 286 -45.88 9.18 41.60
N SER A 287 -46.91 8.43 41.19
CA SER A 287 -47.93 8.87 40.22
C SER A 287 -48.75 10.08 40.71
N ASP A 288 -48.74 10.34 42.02
CA ASP A 288 -49.37 11.50 42.63
C ASP A 288 -48.31 12.36 43.32
N SER A 289 -48.04 13.54 42.75
CA SER A 289 -47.06 14.50 43.27
C SER A 289 -47.34 15.01 44.68
N THR A 290 -48.54 14.76 45.23
CA THR A 290 -48.91 15.13 46.59
C THR A 290 -48.66 14.03 47.62
N SER A 291 -48.24 12.84 47.19
CA SER A 291 -47.93 11.70 48.08
C SER A 291 -46.52 11.80 48.68
N ILE A 292 -46.38 11.42 49.95
CA ILE A 292 -45.10 11.31 50.66
C ILE A 292 -44.54 9.88 50.47
N ILE A 293 -43.26 9.75 50.11
CA ILE A 293 -42.59 8.45 49.94
C ILE A 293 -41.64 8.19 51.12
N ILE A 294 -41.66 6.97 51.67
CA ILE A 294 -40.82 6.52 52.79
C ILE A 294 -40.10 5.23 52.39
N CYS A 295 -38.78 5.15 52.54
CA CYS A 295 -37.97 3.95 52.24
C CYS A 295 -37.28 3.44 53.50
N ASN A 296 -37.43 2.15 53.84
CA ASN A 296 -36.81 1.50 55.02
C ASN A 296 -36.97 2.29 56.34
N ASN A 297 -38.09 3.01 56.47
CA ASN A 297 -38.51 3.89 57.57
C ASN A 297 -38.08 5.36 57.49
N ASP A 298 -37.30 5.76 56.49
CA ASP A 298 -36.88 7.16 56.29
C ASP A 298 -37.73 7.86 55.21
N THR A 299 -38.24 9.06 55.52
CA THR A 299 -39.00 9.88 54.56
C THR A 299 -38.07 10.46 53.49
N LEU A 300 -38.43 10.29 52.23
CA LEU A 300 -37.63 10.73 51.10
C LEU A 300 -37.93 12.19 50.74
N ASN A 301 -36.98 13.08 51.03
CA ASN A 301 -37.03 14.49 50.59
C ASN A 301 -36.59 14.66 49.13
N SER A 302 -35.93 13.65 48.57
CA SER A 302 -35.52 13.58 47.17
C SER A 302 -35.99 12.24 46.61
N LEU A 303 -36.34 12.20 45.33
CA LEU A 303 -36.82 10.99 44.64
C LEU A 303 -35.72 9.92 44.46
N HIS A 304 -34.56 10.08 45.14
CA HIS A 304 -33.37 9.25 45.00
C HIS A 304 -32.66 9.00 46.35
N ILE A 305 -32.06 7.81 46.48
CA ILE A 305 -31.16 7.39 47.56
C ILE A 305 -29.89 6.82 46.92
N ASP A 306 -28.73 7.37 47.26
CA ASP A 306 -27.48 7.01 46.60
C ASP A 306 -26.91 5.65 47.06
N SER A 307 -27.14 5.25 48.32
CA SER A 307 -26.56 4.01 48.85
C SER A 307 -27.37 3.36 49.97
N ILE A 308 -27.72 2.09 49.74
CA ILE A 308 -28.35 1.17 50.70
C ILE A 308 -27.42 -0.05 50.83
N PRO A 309 -26.74 -0.26 51.98
CA PRO A 309 -25.81 -1.36 52.19
C PRO A 309 -26.46 -2.75 52.10
N LEU A 310 -25.72 -3.73 51.56
CA LEU A 310 -26.14 -5.13 51.42
C LEU A 310 -25.19 -6.09 52.15
N ASN A 311 -25.76 -6.97 52.97
CA ASN A 311 -25.05 -8.12 53.51
C ASN A 311 -25.03 -9.26 52.48
N VAL A 312 -24.00 -10.12 52.52
CA VAL A 312 -24.00 -11.35 51.72
C VAL A 312 -25.20 -12.21 52.11
N GLY A 313 -25.95 -12.70 51.11
CA GLY A 313 -27.24 -13.38 51.31
C GLY A 313 -28.44 -12.46 51.07
N LYS A 314 -29.57 -12.73 51.73
CA LYS A 314 -30.85 -12.06 51.49
C LYS A 314 -30.94 -10.69 52.20
N ASN A 315 -31.41 -9.68 51.49
CA ASN A 315 -31.67 -8.31 51.94
C ASN A 315 -33.07 -7.88 51.46
N THR A 316 -33.76 -6.97 52.18
CA THR A 316 -35.08 -6.47 51.77
C THR A 316 -35.17 -4.94 51.94
N ILE A 317 -35.63 -4.25 50.89
CA ILE A 317 -35.93 -2.82 50.87
C ILE A 317 -37.46 -2.64 50.79
N THR A 318 -38.03 -1.79 51.65
CA THR A 318 -39.48 -1.51 51.70
C THR A 318 -39.75 -0.04 51.39
N ILE A 319 -40.67 0.22 50.47
CA ILE A 319 -41.12 1.56 50.08
C ILE A 319 -42.60 1.73 50.45
N ARG A 320 -42.96 2.85 51.09
CA ARG A 320 -44.33 3.21 51.46
C ARG A 320 -44.71 4.56 50.86
N LEU A 321 -45.93 4.69 50.35
CA LEU A 321 -46.52 5.94 49.87
C LEU A 321 -47.66 6.35 50.80
N VAL A 322 -47.75 7.63 51.15
CA VAL A 322 -48.78 8.16 52.04
C VAL A 322 -49.45 9.38 51.39
N SER A 323 -50.76 9.34 51.15
CA SER A 323 -51.50 10.48 50.58
C SER A 323 -51.74 11.60 51.61
N PRO A 324 -52.12 12.83 51.19
CA PRO A 324 -52.47 13.91 52.11
C PRO A 324 -53.64 13.60 53.06
N LEU A 325 -54.45 12.57 52.75
CA LEU A 325 -55.54 12.09 53.61
C LEU A 325 -55.15 10.90 54.49
N GLY A 326 -53.86 10.49 54.49
CA GLY A 326 -53.32 9.43 55.33
C GLY A 326 -53.53 8.00 54.81
N LEU A 327 -53.90 7.82 53.54
CA LEU A 327 -54.02 6.49 52.91
C LEU A 327 -52.64 5.98 52.50
N GLU A 328 -52.37 4.67 52.62
CA GLU A 328 -51.05 4.08 52.34
C GLU A 328 -51.01 3.02 51.24
N GLY A 329 -49.95 3.06 50.40
CA GLY A 329 -49.55 2.00 49.47
C GLY A 329 -48.14 1.47 49.80
N LYS A 330 -47.80 0.22 49.48
CA LYS A 330 -46.50 -0.40 49.81
C LYS A 330 -45.90 -1.20 48.66
N TYR A 331 -44.59 -1.08 48.48
CA TYR A 331 -43.76 -1.87 47.57
C TYR A 331 -42.58 -2.51 48.32
N SER A 332 -42.14 -3.70 47.90
CA SER A 332 -40.98 -4.40 48.47
C SER A 332 -40.01 -4.87 47.39
N ILE A 333 -38.71 -4.76 47.66
CA ILE A 333 -37.63 -5.20 46.79
C ILE A 333 -36.74 -6.15 47.59
N ASN A 334 -36.71 -7.42 47.20
CA ASN A 334 -35.90 -8.45 47.87
C ASN A 334 -34.63 -8.71 47.06
N ILE A 335 -33.47 -8.46 47.64
CA ILE A 335 -32.17 -8.54 46.96
C ILE A 335 -31.35 -9.68 47.56
N THR A 336 -30.89 -10.61 46.73
CA THR A 336 -29.91 -11.63 47.14
C THR A 336 -28.52 -11.23 46.66
N ARG A 337 -27.59 -10.94 47.57
CA ARG A 337 -26.17 -10.72 47.24
C ARG A 337 -25.43 -12.05 47.30
N GLN A 338 -24.74 -12.42 46.24
CA GLN A 338 -23.98 -13.68 46.17
C GLN A 338 -22.76 -13.66 47.10
N ALA A 339 -22.27 -14.84 47.50
CA ALA A 339 -21.00 -15.00 48.23
C ALA A 339 -19.83 -15.12 47.22
N ASN A 340 -18.62 -14.79 47.65
CA ASN A 340 -17.43 -14.86 46.79
C ASN A 340 -17.17 -16.33 46.37
N PRO A 341 -17.11 -16.65 45.07
CA PRO A 341 -16.87 -18.01 44.59
C PRO A 341 -15.36 -18.35 44.51
N ASP A 342 -14.46 -17.44 44.86
CA ASP A 342 -13.03 -17.62 44.67
C ASP A 342 -12.41 -18.62 45.67
N ALA A 343 -12.01 -19.78 45.14
CA ALA A 343 -11.31 -20.84 45.86
C ALA A 343 -9.79 -20.81 45.58
N SER A 344 -9.21 -19.68 45.18
CA SER A 344 -7.79 -19.64 44.80
C SER A 344 -6.87 -19.31 45.98
N LEU A 345 -5.68 -19.91 45.97
CA LEU A 345 -4.57 -19.44 46.78
C LEU A 345 -4.07 -18.09 46.22
N SER A 346 -3.77 -17.15 47.10
CA SER A 346 -3.08 -15.89 46.77
C SER A 346 -1.57 -16.07 46.72
N ASP A 347 -1.03 -16.96 47.56
CA ASP A 347 0.39 -17.34 47.55
C ASP A 347 0.57 -18.79 48.03
N LEU A 348 1.68 -19.41 47.63
CA LEU A 348 2.19 -20.63 48.22
C LEU A 348 3.70 -20.47 48.33
N THR A 349 4.23 -20.40 49.55
CA THR A 349 5.68 -20.39 49.75
C THR A 349 6.18 -21.70 50.33
N VAL A 350 7.36 -22.12 49.89
CA VAL A 350 7.96 -23.42 50.22
C VAL A 350 9.39 -23.19 50.65
N PHE A 351 9.83 -23.90 51.69
CA PHE A 351 11.21 -23.84 52.17
C PHE A 351 11.82 -25.24 52.27
N ALA A 352 13.12 -25.34 51.97
CA ALA A 352 13.96 -26.51 52.18
C ALA A 352 15.17 -26.11 53.02
N ASN A 353 15.39 -26.77 54.17
CA ASN A 353 16.42 -26.44 55.15
C ASN A 353 16.46 -24.94 55.51
N GLY A 354 15.28 -24.30 55.65
CA GLY A 354 15.14 -22.87 55.95
C GLY A 354 15.33 -21.91 54.76
N ASN A 355 15.76 -22.41 53.59
CA ASN A 355 15.89 -21.59 52.38
C ASN A 355 14.59 -21.61 51.57
N LYS A 356 14.11 -20.43 51.15
CA LYS A 356 12.93 -20.31 50.30
C LYS A 356 13.22 -20.94 48.94
N ILE A 357 12.40 -21.90 48.52
CA ILE A 357 12.41 -22.41 47.16
C ILE A 357 11.82 -21.32 46.26
N ASN A 358 12.65 -20.79 45.36
CA ASN A 358 12.24 -19.73 44.46
C ASN A 358 11.43 -20.30 43.30
N PHE A 359 10.11 -20.16 43.36
CA PHE A 359 9.22 -20.40 42.24
C PHE A 359 8.21 -19.26 42.14
N ALA A 360 7.82 -18.95 40.91
CA ALA A 360 6.75 -17.99 40.66
C ALA A 360 5.42 -18.68 40.90
N PHE A 361 4.80 -18.43 42.06
CA PHE A 361 3.46 -18.91 42.31
C PHE A 361 2.46 -18.22 41.37
N ASN A 362 1.61 -19.01 40.72
CA ASN A 362 0.51 -18.54 39.90
C ASN A 362 -0.81 -19.17 40.39
N PRO A 363 -1.79 -18.39 40.88
CA PRO A 363 -3.07 -18.89 41.36
C PRO A 363 -3.81 -19.84 40.40
N ASP A 364 -3.60 -19.73 39.09
CA ASP A 364 -4.25 -20.54 38.05
C ASP A 364 -3.50 -21.84 37.72
N SER A 365 -2.25 -21.97 38.15
CA SER A 365 -1.49 -23.21 38.00
C SER A 365 -1.83 -24.17 39.13
N LEU A 366 -2.47 -25.29 38.80
CA LEU A 366 -2.94 -26.28 39.77
C LEU A 366 -1.91 -27.34 40.12
N ASN A 367 -0.82 -27.45 39.37
CA ASN A 367 0.19 -28.48 39.59
C ASN A 367 1.55 -27.83 39.76
N TYR A 368 2.18 -28.11 40.89
CA TYR A 368 3.53 -27.69 41.20
C TYR A 368 4.40 -28.92 41.37
N SER A 369 5.67 -28.78 41.03
CA SER A 369 6.65 -29.81 41.33
C SER A 369 7.95 -29.19 41.80
N PHE A 370 8.57 -29.85 42.78
CA PHE A 370 9.90 -29.49 43.29
C PHE A 370 10.77 -30.72 43.23
N SER A 371 12.03 -30.55 42.83
CA SER A 371 13.06 -31.54 43.10
C SER A 371 13.91 -31.05 44.26
N ILE A 372 14.06 -31.89 45.27
CA ILE A 372 14.94 -31.65 46.42
C ILE A 372 15.95 -32.80 46.49
N THR A 373 17.11 -32.55 47.08
CA THR A 373 18.08 -33.62 47.30
C THR A 373 17.74 -34.41 48.56
N ASP A 374 18.19 -35.65 48.63
CA ASP A 374 18.09 -36.51 49.82
C ASP A 374 18.78 -35.91 51.07
N THR A 375 19.68 -34.94 50.88
CA THR A 375 20.30 -34.15 51.95
C THR A 375 19.35 -33.13 52.62
N VAL A 376 18.18 -32.86 52.06
CA VAL A 376 17.17 -32.00 52.68
C VAL A 376 16.48 -32.74 53.83
N THR A 377 16.61 -32.18 55.03
CA THR A 377 16.08 -32.75 56.27
C THR A 377 14.87 -31.99 56.82
N ASP A 378 14.64 -30.75 56.39
CA ASP A 378 13.48 -29.93 56.78
C ASP A 378 12.80 -29.34 55.53
N PHE A 379 11.49 -29.58 55.39
CA PHE A 379 10.69 -29.08 54.27
C PHE A 379 9.36 -28.52 54.79
N THR A 380 9.02 -27.27 54.43
CA THR A 380 7.80 -26.59 54.90
C THR A 380 7.00 -25.95 53.78
N LEU A 381 5.67 -25.86 53.96
CA LEU A 381 4.71 -25.16 53.08
C LEU A 381 3.97 -24.08 53.85
N HIS A 382 3.70 -22.95 53.21
CA HIS A 382 3.00 -21.79 53.76
C HIS A 382 1.97 -21.30 52.71
N PRO A 383 0.74 -21.84 52.71
CA PRO A 383 -0.31 -21.45 51.77
C PRO A 383 -1.08 -20.21 52.25
N GLN A 384 -1.37 -19.28 51.34
CA GLN A 384 -2.20 -18.09 51.58
C GLN A 384 -3.38 -18.05 50.61
N VAL A 385 -4.56 -17.63 51.07
CA VAL A 385 -5.79 -17.51 50.25
C VAL A 385 -6.15 -16.06 49.92
N ILE A 386 -6.83 -15.84 48.79
CA ILE A 386 -7.32 -14.51 48.39
C ILE A 386 -8.40 -14.01 49.33
N ASP A 387 -9.38 -14.86 49.63
CA ASP A 387 -10.41 -14.57 50.63
C ASP A 387 -10.08 -15.29 51.94
N ILE A 388 -9.84 -14.52 53.01
CA ILE A 388 -9.47 -15.05 54.32
C ILE A 388 -10.56 -15.90 54.98
N SER A 389 -11.79 -15.89 54.45
CA SER A 389 -12.88 -16.75 54.90
C SER A 389 -12.91 -18.13 54.20
N SER A 390 -12.03 -18.35 53.22
CA SER A 390 -11.81 -19.67 52.59
C SER A 390 -11.13 -20.67 53.53
N ILE A 391 -11.36 -21.97 53.29
CA ILE A 391 -10.80 -23.07 54.09
C ILE A 391 -9.69 -23.77 53.31
N ILE A 392 -8.52 -23.99 53.93
CA ILE A 392 -7.38 -24.74 53.36
C ILE A 392 -7.32 -26.14 53.97
N LEU A 393 -7.22 -27.17 53.13
CA LEU A 393 -7.05 -28.57 53.52
C LEU A 393 -5.79 -29.16 52.89
N ILE A 394 -4.88 -29.71 53.69
CA ILE A 394 -3.73 -30.49 53.20
C ILE A 394 -3.81 -31.90 53.79
N GLY A 395 -4.09 -32.90 52.95
CA GLY A 395 -4.45 -34.24 53.44
C GLY A 395 -5.70 -34.20 54.34
N THR A 396 -5.57 -34.59 55.60
CA THR A 396 -6.63 -34.49 56.62
C THR A 396 -6.58 -33.20 57.45
N ASP A 397 -5.54 -32.39 57.31
CA ASP A 397 -5.29 -31.23 58.17
C ASP A 397 -6.00 -29.98 57.61
N THR A 398 -6.66 -29.24 58.50
CA THR A 398 -7.30 -27.96 58.19
C THR A 398 -6.42 -26.80 58.65
N LEU A 399 -6.09 -25.89 57.73
CA LEU A 399 -5.17 -24.78 57.96
C LEU A 399 -5.89 -23.43 57.79
N LYS A 400 -5.38 -22.42 58.49
CA LYS A 400 -5.70 -21.01 58.21
C LYS A 400 -4.71 -20.47 57.18
N SER A 401 -5.09 -19.39 56.50
CA SER A 401 -4.17 -18.62 55.64
C SER A 401 -2.86 -18.34 56.38
N ASP A 402 -1.73 -18.55 55.70
CA ASP A 402 -0.35 -18.32 56.17
C ASP A 402 0.15 -19.25 57.31
N SER A 403 -0.47 -20.42 57.49
CA SER A 403 0.00 -21.41 58.48
C SER A 403 1.15 -22.27 57.96
N VAL A 404 2.13 -22.60 58.79
CA VAL A 404 3.25 -23.49 58.43
C VAL A 404 2.84 -24.96 58.47
N TYR A 405 3.10 -25.70 57.40
CA TYR A 405 2.86 -27.15 57.29
C TYR A 405 4.15 -27.92 56.99
N LYS A 406 4.39 -29.05 57.66
CA LYS A 406 5.59 -29.90 57.52
C LYS A 406 5.24 -31.34 57.10
N PRO A 407 5.34 -31.70 55.81
CA PRO A 407 5.09 -33.06 55.36
C PRO A 407 6.26 -34.02 55.69
N VAL A 408 5.95 -35.31 55.85
CA VAL A 408 6.96 -36.38 55.92
C VAL A 408 7.26 -36.86 54.50
N LEU A 409 8.50 -36.71 54.05
CA LEU A 409 8.91 -37.08 52.68
C LEU A 409 9.73 -38.39 52.69
N GLN A 410 9.42 -39.29 51.76
CA GLN A 410 10.21 -40.48 51.45
C GLN A 410 11.19 -40.18 50.31
N ASP A 411 12.23 -41.01 50.15
CA ASP A 411 13.06 -40.97 48.94
C ASP A 411 12.20 -41.32 47.71
N GLY A 412 12.44 -40.64 46.59
CA GLY A 412 11.62 -40.74 45.38
C GLY A 412 10.46 -39.73 45.33
N ASP A 413 9.38 -40.13 44.67
CA ASP A 413 8.26 -39.24 44.35
C ASP A 413 7.27 -39.12 45.53
N ASN A 414 6.99 -37.89 45.97
CA ASN A 414 6.02 -37.59 47.01
C ASN A 414 4.90 -36.72 46.44
N LEU A 415 3.64 -37.03 46.73
CA LEU A 415 2.48 -36.27 46.24
C LEU A 415 1.69 -35.66 47.40
N LEU A 416 1.52 -34.35 47.39
CA LEU A 416 0.77 -33.55 48.36
C LEU A 416 -0.41 -32.88 47.67
N THR A 417 -1.58 -32.82 48.32
CA THR A 417 -2.78 -32.16 47.78
C THR A 417 -3.26 -31.07 48.73
N ILE A 418 -3.41 -29.86 48.20
CA ILE A 418 -3.86 -28.65 48.92
C ILE A 418 -5.21 -28.24 48.33
N LYS A 419 -6.30 -28.52 49.04
CA LYS A 419 -7.66 -28.19 48.61
C LYS A 419 -8.16 -26.93 49.32
N ILE A 420 -8.59 -25.94 48.54
CA ILE A 420 -9.20 -24.71 49.01
C ILE A 420 -10.70 -24.76 48.76
N ILE A 421 -11.51 -24.39 49.76
CA ILE A 421 -12.97 -24.28 49.64
C ILE A 421 -13.33 -22.80 49.76
N ALA A 422 -14.01 -22.26 48.74
CA ALA A 422 -14.45 -20.87 48.69
C ALA A 422 -15.50 -20.56 49.78
N PRO A 423 -15.72 -19.27 50.12
CA PRO A 423 -16.70 -18.86 51.10
C PRO A 423 -18.14 -19.29 50.80
N ASP A 424 -18.48 -19.47 49.52
CA ASP A 424 -19.78 -19.97 49.08
C ASP A 424 -20.02 -21.47 49.36
N LYS A 425 -18.97 -22.20 49.75
CA LYS A 425 -18.94 -23.65 50.07
C LYS A 425 -19.31 -24.58 48.91
N ILE A 426 -19.47 -24.04 47.71
CA ILE A 426 -19.82 -24.78 46.51
C ILE A 426 -18.56 -24.94 45.65
N HIS A 427 -17.81 -23.86 45.48
CA HIS A 427 -16.59 -23.88 44.68
C HIS A 427 -15.40 -24.33 45.53
N SER A 428 -14.57 -25.20 44.95
CA SER A 428 -13.30 -25.61 45.54
C SER A 428 -12.24 -25.76 44.46
N ARG A 429 -10.98 -25.51 44.80
CA ARG A 429 -9.82 -25.65 43.91
C ARG A 429 -8.77 -26.49 44.61
N THR A 430 -8.18 -27.44 43.90
CA THR A 430 -7.13 -28.31 44.45
C THR A 430 -5.83 -28.06 43.72
N TYR A 431 -4.81 -27.72 44.49
CA TYR A 431 -3.43 -27.63 44.04
C TYR A 431 -2.72 -28.94 44.38
N THR A 432 -2.03 -29.54 43.41
CA THR A 432 -1.18 -30.70 43.61
C THR A 432 0.27 -30.25 43.70
N LEU A 433 1.00 -30.90 44.58
CA LEU A 433 2.42 -30.66 44.76
C LEU A 433 3.19 -31.99 44.73
N SER A 434 3.93 -32.20 43.65
CA SER A 434 4.83 -33.34 43.48
C SER A 434 6.25 -32.98 43.95
N VAL A 435 6.70 -33.54 45.07
CA VAL A 435 8.05 -33.35 45.60
C VAL A 435 8.90 -34.58 45.27
N PHE A 436 9.84 -34.41 44.35
CA PHE A 436 10.79 -35.45 43.95
C PHE A 436 12.04 -35.35 44.82
N ARG A 437 12.18 -36.24 45.80
CA ARG A 437 13.36 -36.31 46.66
C ARG A 437 14.38 -37.26 46.02
N ARG A 438 15.42 -36.71 45.39
CA ARG A 438 16.40 -37.46 44.59
C ARG A 438 17.74 -37.60 45.32
N THR A 439 18.37 -38.77 45.25
CA THR A 439 19.76 -38.95 45.70
C THR A 439 20.71 -38.21 44.77
N THR A 440 21.69 -37.50 45.33
CA THR A 440 22.75 -36.87 44.54
C THR A 440 23.77 -37.93 44.13
N LEU A 441 23.93 -38.16 42.82
CA LEU A 441 24.84 -39.19 42.27
C LEU A 441 26.24 -38.64 41.91
N ALA A 442 26.57 -37.52 42.53
CA ALA A 442 27.86 -36.86 42.48
C ALA A 442 28.93 -37.61 43.29
N ALA A 443 30.18 -37.59 42.84
CA ALA A 443 31.32 -38.08 43.60
C ALA A 443 32.60 -37.34 43.19
N THR A 444 33.55 -37.20 44.14
CA THR A 444 34.92 -36.79 43.83
C THR A 444 35.79 -38.02 43.56
N ILE A 445 36.59 -38.00 42.49
CA ILE A 445 37.46 -39.11 42.09
C ILE A 445 38.92 -38.62 42.02
N THR A 446 39.90 -39.40 42.47
CA THR A 446 41.35 -39.09 42.33
C THR A 446 42.11 -40.26 41.70
N LEU A 447 43.22 -40.01 40.99
CA LEU A 447 44.02 -41.03 40.28
C LEU A 447 45.53 -40.92 40.59
N ASN A 448 46.17 -42.00 41.03
CA ASN A 448 47.61 -42.11 41.33
C ASN A 448 48.16 -41.00 42.25
N GLY A 449 47.43 -40.69 43.33
CA GLY A 449 47.88 -39.76 44.38
C GLY A 449 48.04 -38.29 43.95
N THR A 450 47.70 -37.95 42.71
CA THR A 450 47.65 -36.57 42.22
C THR A 450 46.19 -36.23 41.94
N GLU A 451 45.70 -35.08 42.38
CA GLU A 451 44.43 -34.57 41.84
C GLU A 451 44.60 -34.47 40.32
N ILE A 452 43.75 -35.16 39.56
CA ILE A 452 43.71 -34.99 38.11
C ILE A 452 43.47 -33.50 37.87
N SER A 453 44.20 -32.88 36.93
CA SER A 453 44.24 -31.43 36.71
C SER A 453 42.90 -30.77 36.35
N GLN A 454 41.82 -31.56 36.25
CA GLN A 454 40.45 -31.12 36.14
C GLN A 454 39.71 -31.52 37.42
N LEU A 455 39.12 -30.55 38.12
CA LEU A 455 38.15 -30.83 39.18
C LEU A 455 37.06 -31.76 38.63
N PHE A 456 36.87 -32.91 39.28
CA PHE A 456 35.71 -33.77 39.01
C PHE A 456 34.46 -33.00 39.42
N THR A 457 33.65 -32.62 38.43
CA THR A 457 32.37 -31.95 38.65
C THR A 457 31.24 -32.85 38.17
N ILE A 458 30.09 -32.70 38.80
CA ILE A 458 28.87 -33.49 38.51
C ILE A 458 28.34 -33.27 37.07
N GLU A 459 28.87 -32.29 36.36
CA GLU A 459 28.50 -31.90 35.00
C GLU A 459 29.33 -32.63 33.93
N ALA A 460 30.46 -33.24 34.32
CA ALA A 460 31.31 -34.03 33.43
C ALA A 460 31.21 -35.52 33.81
N LEU A 461 30.62 -36.31 32.91
CA LEU A 461 30.58 -37.78 33.03
C LEU A 461 31.77 -38.45 32.34
N ILE A 462 32.59 -37.67 31.65
CA ILE A 462 33.74 -38.12 30.88
C ILE A 462 34.97 -37.32 31.32
N TYR A 463 36.02 -38.03 31.68
CA TYR A 463 37.30 -37.48 32.09
C TYR A 463 38.40 -38.06 31.24
N ASN A 464 39.45 -37.27 31.03
CA ASN A 464 40.66 -37.73 30.38
C ASN A 464 41.79 -37.70 31.40
N ALA A 465 42.57 -38.77 31.47
CA ALA A 465 43.79 -38.81 32.24
C ALA A 465 44.96 -39.16 31.32
N VAL A 466 46.01 -38.36 31.38
CA VAL A 466 47.25 -38.60 30.63
C VAL A 466 48.22 -39.32 31.55
N LEU A 467 48.56 -40.57 31.20
CA LEU A 467 49.55 -41.35 31.93
C LEU A 467 50.85 -41.46 31.11
N PRO A 468 52.03 -41.42 31.75
CA PRO A 468 53.27 -41.77 31.08
C PRO A 468 53.20 -43.19 30.49
N PRO A 469 53.90 -43.47 29.38
CA PRO A 469 54.00 -44.82 28.80
C PRO A 469 54.48 -45.91 29.78
N SER A 470 55.11 -45.53 30.89
CA SER A 470 55.63 -46.44 31.92
C SER A 470 54.61 -46.93 32.95
N VAL A 471 53.40 -46.37 33.03
CA VAL A 471 52.39 -46.73 34.07
C VAL A 471 51.50 -47.89 33.59
N THR A 472 51.42 -48.98 34.35
CA THR A 472 50.61 -50.17 34.01
C THR A 472 49.31 -50.32 34.83
N ASN A 473 49.20 -49.61 35.96
CA ASN A 473 48.07 -49.66 36.88
C ASN A 473 47.64 -48.25 37.32
N ALA A 474 46.33 -48.09 37.55
CA ALA A 474 45.65 -46.89 38.01
C ALA A 474 45.13 -47.11 39.45
N GLU A 475 45.53 -46.24 40.38
CA GLU A 475 45.06 -46.19 41.77
C GLU A 475 43.97 -45.12 41.91
N LEU A 476 42.74 -45.53 42.21
CA LEU A 476 41.57 -44.64 42.29
C LEU A 476 41.03 -44.52 43.71
N THR A 477 40.61 -43.30 44.10
CA THR A 477 39.79 -43.06 45.29
C THR A 477 38.51 -42.31 44.88
N ILE A 478 37.36 -42.76 45.36
CA ILE A 478 36.01 -42.29 44.99
C ILE A 478 35.24 -41.93 46.27
N THR A 479 34.78 -40.68 46.38
CA THR A 479 33.98 -40.20 47.54
C THR A 479 32.63 -39.63 47.07
N PRO A 480 31.51 -40.33 47.29
CA PRO A 480 30.18 -39.85 46.92
C PRO A 480 29.74 -38.64 47.76
N GLU A 481 29.00 -37.71 47.15
CA GLU A 481 28.43 -36.55 47.84
C GLU A 481 27.27 -36.96 48.76
N SER A 482 26.39 -37.85 48.28
CA SER A 482 25.32 -38.42 49.10
C SER A 482 25.83 -39.61 49.93
N PRO A 483 25.63 -39.62 51.26
CA PRO A 483 26.13 -40.68 52.15
C PRO A 483 25.46 -42.05 51.93
N ASN A 484 24.31 -42.08 51.25
CA ASN A 484 23.56 -43.30 50.94
C ASN A 484 23.89 -43.89 49.56
N ALA A 485 24.76 -43.24 48.78
CA ALA A 485 25.13 -43.72 47.45
C ALA A 485 26.06 -44.94 47.51
N ARG A 486 26.00 -45.80 46.49
CA ARG A 486 26.84 -46.99 46.34
C ARG A 486 27.70 -46.90 45.09
N ILE A 487 28.90 -47.47 45.14
CA ILE A 487 29.93 -47.38 44.10
C ILE A 487 30.12 -48.76 43.44
N SER A 488 30.22 -48.78 42.11
CA SER A 488 30.62 -49.94 41.31
C SER A 488 31.68 -49.51 40.30
N VAL A 489 32.82 -50.21 40.27
CA VAL A 489 33.94 -49.91 39.36
C VAL A 489 34.16 -51.12 38.47
N GLN A 490 34.31 -50.89 37.16
CA GLN A 490 34.44 -51.97 36.17
C GLN A 490 33.34 -53.05 36.32
N ARG A 491 32.11 -52.60 36.60
CA ARG A 491 30.92 -53.45 36.77
C ARG A 491 31.01 -54.43 37.95
N SER A 492 31.81 -54.13 38.97
CA SER A 492 31.79 -54.84 40.25
C SER A 492 30.43 -54.73 40.95
N ALA A 493 30.16 -55.60 41.92
CA ALA A 493 28.97 -55.45 42.77
C ALA A 493 28.98 -54.08 43.49
N PRO A 494 27.84 -53.36 43.59
CA PRO A 494 27.77 -52.07 44.28
C PRO A 494 28.13 -52.19 45.76
N SER A 495 28.98 -51.29 46.26
CA SER A 495 29.46 -51.29 47.66
C SER A 495 29.72 -49.87 48.18
N SER A 496 30.10 -49.74 49.44
CA SER A 496 30.56 -48.46 50.03
C SER A 496 32.10 -48.32 50.00
N VAL A 497 32.80 -49.14 49.21
CA VAL A 497 34.26 -49.10 49.08
C VAL A 497 34.67 -47.88 48.26
N THR A 498 35.65 -47.13 48.77
CA THR A 498 36.11 -45.88 48.17
C THR A 498 37.40 -46.05 47.35
N ASP A 499 38.23 -47.05 47.60
CA ASP A 499 39.57 -47.19 46.97
C ASP A 499 39.70 -48.42 46.04
N TYR A 500 40.32 -48.23 44.88
CA TYR A 500 40.46 -49.23 43.81
C TYR A 500 41.85 -49.22 43.15
N ASN A 501 42.32 -50.37 42.66
CA ASN A 501 43.54 -50.51 41.85
C ASN A 501 43.24 -51.31 40.58
N ILE A 502 43.45 -50.71 39.40
CA ILE A 502 42.94 -51.18 38.11
C ILE A 502 44.08 -51.24 37.08
N PRO A 503 44.33 -52.39 36.41
CA PRO A 503 45.24 -52.44 35.26
C PRO A 503 44.76 -51.52 34.11
N VAL A 504 45.67 -50.81 33.45
CA VAL A 504 45.31 -49.86 32.37
C VAL A 504 46.18 -50.03 31.12
N ALA A 505 45.54 -50.20 29.95
CA ALA A 505 46.17 -50.23 28.63
C ALA A 505 46.21 -48.84 27.96
N GLU A 506 46.69 -48.78 26.71
CA GLU A 506 46.56 -47.58 25.87
C GLU A 506 45.12 -47.44 25.36
N ASN A 507 44.57 -46.23 25.40
CA ASN A 507 43.17 -45.93 25.05
C ASN A 507 42.14 -46.70 25.90
N ASP A 508 42.56 -47.12 27.10
CA ASP A 508 41.69 -47.84 28.03
C ASP A 508 40.65 -46.89 28.65
N THR A 509 39.54 -47.46 29.09
CA THR A 509 38.44 -46.71 29.70
C THR A 509 38.06 -47.31 31.05
N ILE A 510 38.11 -46.49 32.09
CA ILE A 510 37.66 -46.88 33.43
C ILE A 510 36.20 -46.47 33.61
N GLU A 511 35.31 -47.45 33.77
CA GLU A 511 33.88 -47.25 34.05
C GLU A 511 33.61 -47.24 35.57
N ILE A 512 33.03 -46.15 36.08
CA ILE A 512 32.67 -45.95 37.49
C ILE A 512 31.18 -45.62 37.57
N ARG A 513 30.42 -46.32 38.41
CA ARG A 513 28.99 -46.08 38.62
C ARG A 513 28.72 -45.63 40.05
N ILE A 514 28.02 -44.51 40.19
CA ILE A 514 27.43 -44.03 41.45
C ILE A 514 25.94 -44.31 41.39
N ILE A 515 25.44 -45.11 42.32
CA ILE A 515 24.09 -45.67 42.32
C ILE A 515 23.33 -45.10 43.52
N SER A 516 22.06 -44.73 43.33
CA SER A 516 21.20 -44.19 44.38
C SER A 516 20.98 -45.19 45.52
N GLY A 517 20.61 -44.69 46.71
CA GLY A 517 20.42 -45.54 47.89
C GLY A 517 19.34 -46.62 47.74
N ASP A 518 18.30 -46.31 46.96
CA ASP A 518 17.20 -47.21 46.58
C ASP A 518 17.52 -48.09 45.35
N GLY A 519 18.64 -47.85 44.68
CA GLY A 519 19.12 -48.61 43.53
C GLY A 519 18.41 -48.32 42.20
N THR A 520 17.57 -47.28 42.13
CA THR A 520 16.76 -46.97 40.94
C THR A 520 17.49 -46.07 39.94
N ASP A 521 18.33 -45.15 40.43
CA ASP A 521 19.05 -44.18 39.62
C ASP A 521 20.57 -44.49 39.62
N THR A 522 21.24 -44.25 38.50
CA THR A 522 22.69 -44.50 38.36
C THR A 522 23.33 -43.44 37.47
N SER A 523 24.43 -42.85 37.93
CA SER A 523 25.33 -42.02 37.12
C SER A 523 26.60 -42.80 36.83
N THR A 524 26.99 -42.84 35.56
CA THR A 524 28.21 -43.53 35.12
C THR A 524 29.24 -42.51 34.65
N TYR A 525 30.41 -42.56 35.27
CA TYR A 525 31.59 -41.77 34.95
C TYR A 525 32.59 -42.63 34.17
N TYR A 526 33.21 -42.05 33.15
CA TYR A 526 34.24 -42.67 32.33
C TYR A 526 35.55 -41.90 32.46
N ILE A 527 36.65 -42.61 32.71
CA ILE A 527 38.00 -42.04 32.61
C ILE A 527 38.70 -42.66 31.40
N TYR A 528 38.89 -41.88 30.35
CA TYR A 528 39.67 -42.26 29.17
C TYR A 528 41.15 -42.03 29.44
N ILE A 529 41.95 -43.07 29.28
CA ILE A 529 43.40 -43.03 29.47
C ILE A 529 44.08 -42.75 28.13
N THR A 530 44.82 -41.65 28.07
CA THR A 530 45.74 -41.35 26.96
C THR A 530 47.19 -41.40 27.42
N ARG A 531 48.13 -41.62 26.50
CA ARG A 531 49.57 -41.68 26.80
C ARG A 531 50.28 -40.40 26.34
N THR A 532 51.38 -40.04 26.97
CA THR A 532 52.24 -38.94 26.47
C THR A 532 52.97 -39.37 25.19
N LEU A 533 53.06 -38.47 24.20
CA LEU A 533 53.66 -38.69 22.87
C LEU A 533 55.19 -38.49 22.83
N TYR A 534 55.89 -39.01 21.82
CA TYR A 534 57.29 -38.71 21.53
C TYR A 534 57.44 -37.53 20.56
N THR A 535 58.48 -36.71 20.72
CA THR A 535 58.70 -35.53 19.85
C THR A 535 59.71 -35.80 18.74
N VAL A 536 59.38 -35.46 17.49
CA VAL A 536 60.30 -35.38 16.37
C VAL A 536 60.56 -33.91 16.06
N LYS A 537 61.78 -33.43 16.31
CA LYS A 537 62.17 -32.04 16.03
C LYS A 537 62.40 -31.82 14.53
N ILE A 538 61.76 -30.83 13.93
CA ILE A 538 61.83 -30.61 12.49
C ILE A 538 62.29 -29.19 12.21
N SER A 539 63.32 -29.04 11.36
CA SER A 539 63.83 -27.72 10.99
C SER A 539 64.37 -27.68 9.56
N LYS A 540 64.57 -26.47 9.05
CA LYS A 540 65.26 -26.21 7.77
C LYS A 540 66.28 -25.10 7.91
N THR A 541 67.26 -25.08 7.01
CA THR A 541 68.20 -23.97 6.81
C THR A 541 67.99 -23.39 5.41
N GLY A 542 68.12 -22.06 5.29
CA GLY A 542 67.74 -21.33 4.07
C GLY A 542 66.24 -21.05 4.03
N ALA A 543 65.80 -19.99 4.73
CA ALA A 543 64.38 -19.66 4.87
C ALA A 543 63.65 -19.52 3.52
N ALA A 544 64.35 -18.98 2.53
CA ALA A 544 63.88 -18.78 1.16
C ALA A 544 63.82 -20.07 0.31
N GLY A 545 64.36 -21.19 0.81
CA GLY A 545 64.71 -22.34 -0.03
C GLY A 545 63.65 -23.41 -0.28
N GLY A 546 62.54 -23.37 0.45
CA GLY A 546 61.48 -24.37 0.32
C GLY A 546 60.66 -24.49 1.59
N SER A 547 59.66 -25.36 1.57
CA SER A 547 58.91 -25.78 2.75
C SER A 547 59.20 -27.23 3.09
N ILE A 548 59.19 -27.53 4.38
CA ILE A 548 59.19 -28.89 4.92
C ILE A 548 57.80 -29.12 5.50
N SER A 549 57.20 -30.30 5.29
CA SER A 549 55.87 -30.65 5.79
C SER A 549 55.89 -32.03 6.45
N PRO A 550 55.60 -32.12 7.76
CA PRO A 550 55.25 -31.02 8.67
C PRO A 550 56.42 -30.05 8.92
N SER A 551 56.11 -28.77 9.17
CA SER A 551 57.09 -27.69 9.40
C SER A 551 57.41 -27.42 10.87
N GLU A 552 56.61 -28.00 11.77
CA GLU A 552 56.74 -27.86 13.21
C GLU A 552 57.19 -29.19 13.81
N ASP A 553 57.67 -29.14 15.05
CA ASP A 553 57.98 -30.35 15.81
C ASP A 553 56.71 -31.20 15.95
N MET A 554 56.82 -32.50 15.64
CA MET A 554 55.68 -33.41 15.65
C MET A 554 55.67 -34.26 16.90
N SER A 555 54.49 -34.40 17.50
CA SER A 555 54.24 -35.39 18.54
C SER A 555 53.67 -36.66 17.91
N VAL A 556 54.32 -37.80 18.14
CA VAL A 556 54.00 -39.08 17.51
C VAL A 556 53.76 -40.14 18.58
N ASP A 557 52.73 -40.95 18.39
CA ASP A 557 52.46 -42.08 19.30
C ASP A 557 53.63 -43.08 19.28
N PRO A 558 53.92 -43.72 20.43
CA PRO A 558 54.86 -44.83 20.48
C PRO A 558 54.54 -45.91 19.44
N GLY A 559 55.51 -46.25 18.61
CA GLY A 559 55.40 -47.30 17.60
C GLY A 559 54.87 -46.84 16.23
N ASN A 560 54.41 -45.60 16.09
CA ASN A 560 53.95 -45.05 14.81
C ASN A 560 55.13 -44.57 13.93
N ASP A 561 54.85 -44.48 12.63
CA ASP A 561 55.75 -43.93 11.62
C ASP A 561 55.42 -42.44 11.35
N LEU A 562 56.43 -41.62 11.03
CA LEU A 562 56.26 -40.23 10.62
C LEU A 562 57.03 -39.94 9.32
N THR A 563 56.31 -39.49 8.29
CA THR A 563 56.91 -39.05 7.01
C THR A 563 56.97 -37.53 6.94
N ILE A 564 58.14 -37.01 6.57
CA ILE A 564 58.42 -35.59 6.35
C ILE A 564 58.68 -35.39 4.86
N SER A 565 57.95 -34.49 4.23
CA SER A 565 58.05 -34.14 2.82
C SER A 565 58.70 -32.77 2.62
N PHE A 566 59.29 -32.56 1.45
CA PHE A 566 60.00 -31.34 1.12
C PHE A 566 59.50 -30.80 -0.22
N ILE A 567 59.22 -29.49 -0.25
CA ILE A 567 58.83 -28.77 -1.46
C ILE A 567 59.82 -27.64 -1.66
N ASN A 568 60.49 -27.62 -2.79
CA ASN A 568 61.42 -26.54 -3.13
C ASN A 568 60.64 -25.30 -3.58
N THR A 569 61.03 -24.12 -3.10
CA THR A 569 60.59 -22.87 -3.74
C THR A 569 61.25 -22.74 -5.11
N PRO A 570 60.66 -21.97 -6.04
CA PRO A 570 61.38 -21.55 -7.24
C PRO A 570 62.73 -20.97 -6.83
N ASP A 571 63.78 -21.33 -7.58
CA ASP A 571 65.17 -20.91 -7.38
C ASP A 571 65.96 -21.67 -6.32
N TYR A 572 65.41 -22.72 -5.71
CA TYR A 572 66.13 -23.47 -4.68
C TYR A 572 66.00 -24.98 -4.84
N THR A 573 66.96 -25.71 -4.27
CA THR A 573 66.93 -27.17 -4.19
C THR A 573 67.54 -27.65 -2.87
N ILE A 574 67.19 -28.87 -2.44
CA ILE A 574 67.76 -29.47 -1.23
C ILE A 574 69.15 -30.01 -1.55
N SER A 575 70.14 -29.53 -0.80
CA SER A 575 71.52 -29.98 -0.89
C SER A 575 71.83 -31.15 0.06
N GLU A 576 71.15 -31.21 1.23
CA GLU A 576 71.43 -32.18 2.29
C GLU A 576 70.27 -32.31 3.30
N LEU A 577 70.09 -33.49 3.92
CA LEU A 577 69.28 -33.73 5.12
C LEU A 577 70.16 -34.16 6.30
N ILE A 578 69.89 -33.70 7.52
CA ILE A 578 70.59 -34.09 8.75
C ILE A 578 69.60 -34.78 9.69
N ILE A 579 69.72 -36.10 9.88
CA ILE A 579 68.82 -36.93 10.69
C ILE A 579 69.54 -37.33 11.98
N ASN A 580 69.00 -36.94 13.14
CA ASN A 580 69.61 -37.22 14.45
C ASN A 580 71.11 -36.85 14.51
N GLY A 581 71.52 -35.79 13.80
CA GLY A 581 72.90 -35.34 13.68
C GLY A 581 73.71 -35.96 12.53
N VAL A 582 73.15 -36.84 11.70
CA VAL A 582 73.84 -37.55 10.60
C VAL A 582 73.40 -37.05 9.22
N SER A 583 74.37 -36.74 8.37
CA SER A 583 74.24 -36.15 7.02
C SER A 583 73.83 -37.11 5.89
N ASN A 584 72.92 -36.68 5.00
CA ASN A 584 72.51 -37.34 3.74
C ASN A 584 72.50 -36.33 2.57
N ARG A 585 73.40 -36.51 1.58
CA ARG A 585 73.62 -35.59 0.43
C ARG A 585 72.87 -35.97 -0.87
N ASN A 586 72.04 -37.00 -0.85
CA ASN A 586 71.16 -37.33 -1.98
C ASN A 586 69.72 -37.45 -1.50
N PRO A 587 69.11 -36.32 -1.08
CA PRO A 587 67.80 -36.35 -0.49
C PRO A 587 66.73 -36.53 -1.57
N GLY A 588 65.76 -37.41 -1.29
CA GLY A 588 64.52 -37.47 -2.05
C GLY A 588 63.58 -36.31 -1.70
N SER A 589 62.36 -36.33 -2.23
CA SER A 589 61.30 -35.37 -1.86
C SER A 589 60.67 -35.64 -0.49
N SER A 590 61.09 -36.70 0.23
CA SER A 590 60.64 -37.01 1.59
C SER A 590 61.61 -37.91 2.38
N TYR A 591 61.39 -38.03 3.69
CA TYR A 591 62.07 -38.93 4.64
C TYR A 591 61.08 -39.49 5.67
N THR A 592 61.18 -40.78 6.03
CA THR A 592 60.27 -41.43 7.00
C THR A 592 61.02 -41.98 8.21
N PHE A 593 60.61 -41.58 9.42
CA PHE A 593 60.96 -42.26 10.67
C PHE A 593 59.98 -43.43 10.89
N THR A 594 60.47 -44.62 11.19
CA THR A 594 59.64 -45.83 11.40
C THR A 594 59.68 -46.31 12.85
N ASN A 595 58.55 -46.81 13.37
CA ASN A 595 58.40 -47.43 14.70
C ASN A 595 59.03 -46.58 15.81
N ILE A 596 58.53 -45.35 15.98
CA ILE A 596 59.14 -44.36 16.88
C ILE A 596 59.00 -44.79 18.35
N SER A 597 60.13 -45.08 19.00
CA SER A 597 60.19 -45.48 20.42
C SER A 597 60.88 -44.47 21.34
N GLN A 598 61.31 -43.33 20.79
CA GLN A 598 61.95 -42.20 21.49
C GLN A 598 61.83 -40.92 20.67
N SER A 599 62.20 -39.77 21.24
CA SER A 599 62.24 -38.50 20.50
C SER A 599 63.37 -38.45 19.44
N ASN A 600 63.11 -37.86 18.26
CA ASN A 600 64.04 -37.79 17.11
C ASN A 600 64.20 -36.35 16.56
N SER A 601 65.05 -36.14 15.55
CA SER A 601 65.25 -34.83 14.89
C SER A 601 65.64 -34.93 13.40
N LEU A 602 65.21 -33.97 12.57
CA LEU A 602 65.57 -33.80 11.15
C LEU A 602 65.79 -32.32 10.77
N VAL A 603 66.84 -32.03 10.00
CA VAL A 603 67.12 -30.71 9.41
C VAL A 603 67.26 -30.82 7.88
N ALA A 604 66.53 -30.00 7.10
CA ALA A 604 66.71 -29.89 5.64
C ALA A 604 67.55 -28.66 5.24
N VAL A 605 68.48 -28.81 4.29
CA VAL A 605 69.41 -27.75 3.85
C VAL A 605 69.17 -27.35 2.40
N PHE A 606 68.70 -26.12 2.16
CA PHE A 606 68.41 -25.61 0.81
C PHE A 606 69.53 -24.73 0.23
N THR A 607 69.72 -24.76 -1.09
CA THR A 607 70.71 -23.96 -1.85
C THR A 607 70.10 -23.35 -3.12
N ASP A 608 70.64 -22.23 -3.63
CA ASP A 608 70.16 -21.53 -4.82
C ASP A 608 70.37 -22.33 -6.13
N VAL A 609 69.45 -22.17 -7.10
CA VAL A 609 69.52 -22.65 -8.49
C VAL A 609 69.99 -21.51 -9.40
N PRO A 610 71.00 -21.71 -10.27
CA PRO A 610 71.51 -20.65 -11.16
C PRO A 610 70.46 -20.08 -12.13
N ARG A 611 70.57 -18.78 -12.44
CA ARG A 611 69.80 -18.07 -13.47
C ARG A 611 70.70 -17.58 -14.60
N TYR A 612 70.14 -17.46 -15.80
CA TYR A 612 70.81 -17.01 -17.01
C TYR A 612 70.05 -15.88 -17.71
N SER A 613 70.77 -15.05 -18.45
CA SER A 613 70.24 -13.86 -19.13
C SER A 613 69.87 -14.16 -20.59
N LEU A 614 68.61 -13.96 -20.94
CA LEU A 614 68.09 -14.03 -22.32
C LEU A 614 67.79 -12.60 -22.81
N GLN A 615 68.55 -12.14 -23.80
CA GLN A 615 68.46 -10.78 -24.33
C GLN A 615 67.65 -10.73 -25.63
N MET A 616 66.77 -9.74 -25.78
CA MET A 616 66.04 -9.48 -27.01
C MET A 616 66.75 -8.43 -27.88
N SER A 617 66.67 -8.59 -29.20
CA SER A 617 67.18 -7.69 -30.22
C SER A 617 66.17 -7.59 -31.38
N TRP A 618 66.29 -6.59 -32.24
CA TRP A 618 65.43 -6.46 -33.41
C TRP A 618 66.05 -5.60 -34.52
N THR A 619 65.58 -5.79 -35.75
CA THR A 619 65.91 -4.88 -36.87
C THR A 619 65.05 -3.63 -36.83
N ASP A 620 65.43 -2.59 -37.58
CA ASP A 620 64.60 -1.40 -37.76
C ASP A 620 63.20 -1.76 -38.28
N GLY A 621 62.18 -1.00 -37.85
CA GLY A 621 60.80 -1.20 -38.30
C GLY A 621 59.85 -1.84 -37.29
N GLY A 622 60.26 -1.99 -36.03
CA GLY A 622 59.37 -2.48 -34.98
C GLY A 622 60.04 -2.50 -33.61
N THR A 623 59.38 -3.19 -32.68
CA THR A 623 59.85 -3.38 -31.29
C THR A 623 59.52 -4.79 -30.81
N VAL A 624 60.20 -5.23 -29.74
CA VAL A 624 59.91 -6.50 -29.06
C VAL A 624 59.55 -6.26 -27.60
N GLY A 625 58.84 -7.22 -27.00
CA GLY A 625 58.48 -7.18 -25.59
C GLY A 625 58.02 -8.54 -25.06
N PRO A 626 57.49 -8.60 -23.83
CA PRO A 626 57.30 -7.47 -22.91
C PRO A 626 58.57 -6.90 -22.29
N GLN A 627 59.69 -7.64 -22.29
CA GLN A 627 60.97 -7.16 -21.75
C GLN A 627 62.09 -7.35 -22.77
N THR A 628 63.16 -6.59 -22.63
CA THR A 628 64.34 -6.69 -23.48
C THR A 628 65.42 -7.62 -22.90
N ILE A 629 65.32 -7.98 -21.62
CA ILE A 629 66.22 -8.93 -20.94
C ILE A 629 65.40 -9.74 -19.91
N TYR A 630 65.55 -11.06 -19.94
CA TYR A 630 64.95 -11.97 -18.96
C TYR A 630 66.03 -12.71 -18.19
N ASN A 631 65.84 -12.91 -16.88
CA ASN A 631 66.71 -13.74 -16.05
C ASN A 631 65.95 -15.00 -15.63
N ILE A 632 66.24 -16.12 -16.28
CA ILE A 632 65.45 -17.36 -16.19
C ILE A 632 66.32 -18.55 -15.81
N HIS A 633 65.72 -19.61 -15.25
CA HIS A 633 66.42 -20.88 -15.10
C HIS A 633 66.50 -21.62 -16.43
N ALA A 634 67.40 -22.59 -16.52
CA ALA A 634 67.47 -23.45 -17.69
C ALA A 634 66.13 -24.19 -17.88
N ASN A 635 65.64 -24.18 -19.11
CA ASN A 635 64.40 -24.78 -19.61
C ASN A 635 63.10 -24.09 -19.18
N ASP A 636 63.17 -22.98 -18.44
CA ASP A 636 62.01 -22.11 -18.25
C ASP A 636 61.63 -21.47 -19.59
N THR A 637 60.36 -21.56 -19.96
CA THR A 637 59.82 -20.90 -21.17
C THR A 637 59.20 -19.56 -20.82
N ILE A 638 59.55 -18.52 -21.58
CA ILE A 638 58.95 -17.18 -21.50
C ILE A 638 58.14 -16.85 -22.74
N ASP A 639 57.08 -16.07 -22.58
CA ASP A 639 56.32 -15.50 -23.71
C ASP A 639 57.00 -14.21 -24.19
N ILE A 640 57.17 -14.08 -25.50
CA ILE A 640 57.75 -12.92 -26.19
C ILE A 640 56.87 -12.50 -27.36
N TYR A 641 56.89 -11.21 -27.69
CA TYR A 641 56.19 -10.68 -28.85
C TYR A 641 56.97 -9.61 -29.61
N ALA A 642 56.65 -9.46 -30.89
CA ALA A 642 57.17 -8.48 -31.82
C ALA A 642 56.00 -7.62 -32.34
N LYS A 643 56.15 -6.29 -32.28
CA LYS A 643 55.18 -5.32 -32.77
C LYS A 643 55.79 -4.50 -33.91
N PRO A 644 55.33 -4.68 -35.16
CA PRO A 644 55.75 -3.84 -36.28
C PRO A 644 55.36 -2.38 -36.07
N SER A 645 56.21 -1.47 -36.53
CA SER A 645 55.87 -0.05 -36.68
C SER A 645 55.00 0.17 -37.92
N GLU A 646 54.34 1.34 -38.00
CA GLU A 646 53.55 1.73 -39.18
C GLU A 646 54.40 1.60 -40.46
N GLY A 647 53.81 1.03 -41.51
CA GLY A 647 54.51 0.76 -42.77
C GLY A 647 55.31 -0.56 -42.82
N TYR A 648 55.52 -1.23 -41.68
CA TYR A 648 56.30 -2.46 -41.59
C TYR A 648 55.45 -3.68 -41.25
N ILE A 649 55.95 -4.85 -41.64
CA ILE A 649 55.39 -6.16 -41.30
C ILE A 649 56.44 -7.00 -40.57
N PHE A 650 55.98 -7.94 -39.75
CA PHE A 650 56.85 -8.89 -39.06
C PHE A 650 57.33 -10.00 -40.02
N ALA A 651 58.64 -10.22 -40.07
CA ALA A 651 59.30 -11.15 -40.99
C ALA A 651 59.88 -12.41 -40.30
N GLY A 652 59.61 -12.59 -39.00
CA GLY A 652 60.04 -13.77 -38.24
C GLY A 652 61.12 -13.50 -37.18
N TRP A 653 61.41 -14.53 -36.39
CA TRP A 653 62.42 -14.54 -35.33
C TRP A 653 63.70 -15.27 -35.75
N SER A 654 64.83 -14.90 -35.13
CA SER A 654 66.10 -15.64 -35.19
C SER A 654 66.78 -15.67 -33.82
N VAL A 655 67.63 -16.66 -33.55
CA VAL A 655 68.32 -16.84 -32.25
C VAL A 655 69.83 -16.91 -32.39
N SER A 656 70.56 -16.59 -31.31
CA SER A 656 71.98 -16.94 -31.12
C SER A 656 72.20 -17.77 -29.85
N ASP A 657 73.34 -18.49 -29.80
CA ASP A 657 73.84 -19.22 -28.63
C ASP A 657 72.86 -20.28 -28.07
N SER A 658 72.61 -20.26 -26.76
CA SER A 658 71.83 -21.28 -26.05
C SER A 658 70.31 -21.00 -26.03
N ALA A 659 69.86 -20.00 -26.79
CA ALA A 659 68.46 -19.59 -26.88
C ALA A 659 67.70 -20.42 -27.91
N HIS A 660 66.45 -20.74 -27.59
CA HIS A 660 65.54 -21.48 -28.44
C HIS A 660 64.19 -20.76 -28.52
N ILE A 661 63.51 -20.87 -29.68
CA ILE A 661 62.15 -20.35 -29.91
C ILE A 661 61.25 -21.48 -30.38
N ILE A 662 60.00 -21.52 -29.89
CA ILE A 662 59.03 -22.56 -30.25
C ILE A 662 58.48 -22.35 -31.67
N GLU A 663 57.97 -21.15 -31.98
CA GLU A 663 57.44 -20.79 -33.29
C GLU A 663 58.12 -19.53 -33.84
N THR A 664 58.75 -19.60 -35.02
CA THR A 664 59.57 -18.50 -35.54
C THR A 664 58.82 -17.50 -36.41
N ASN A 665 57.62 -17.84 -36.90
CA ASN A 665 56.91 -17.04 -37.90
C ASN A 665 55.69 -16.28 -37.32
N THR A 666 55.47 -16.38 -36.01
CA THR A 666 54.37 -15.72 -35.31
C THR A 666 54.88 -14.51 -34.55
N GLN A 667 54.12 -13.41 -34.55
CA GLN A 667 54.48 -12.20 -33.79
C GLN A 667 54.49 -12.45 -32.28
N GLN A 668 53.85 -13.51 -31.78
CA GLN A 668 53.85 -13.93 -30.38
C GLN A 668 54.30 -15.39 -30.31
N THR A 669 55.29 -15.68 -29.47
CA THR A 669 55.89 -17.02 -29.36
C THR A 669 56.53 -17.22 -27.98
N LYS A 670 57.12 -18.38 -27.75
CA LYS A 670 57.86 -18.70 -26.52
C LYS A 670 59.33 -18.90 -26.77
N ALA A 671 60.16 -18.48 -25.83
CA ALA A 671 61.61 -18.67 -25.84
C ALA A 671 62.13 -19.28 -24.52
N TYR A 672 63.25 -20.00 -24.58
CA TYR A 672 63.91 -20.58 -23.40
C TYR A 672 65.43 -20.71 -23.59
N LEU A 673 66.15 -20.89 -22.48
CA LEU A 673 67.59 -21.16 -22.45
C LEU A 673 67.85 -22.58 -21.95
N THR A 674 68.81 -23.31 -22.53
CA THR A 674 69.20 -24.65 -22.02
C THR A 674 70.37 -24.61 -21.03
N LYS A 675 71.22 -23.59 -21.14
CA LYS A 675 72.34 -23.26 -20.23
C LYS A 675 72.93 -21.91 -20.63
N GLY A 676 73.50 -21.15 -19.70
CA GLY A 676 74.20 -19.90 -20.04
C GLY A 676 73.28 -18.84 -20.69
N ASN A 677 73.85 -17.69 -21.05
CA ASN A 677 73.10 -16.57 -21.64
C ASN A 677 72.81 -16.81 -23.14
N GLY A 678 71.84 -16.07 -23.72
CA GLY A 678 71.52 -16.15 -25.16
C GLY A 678 70.75 -14.93 -25.70
N ILE A 679 70.59 -14.83 -27.03
CA ILE A 679 69.93 -13.70 -27.70
C ILE A 679 68.82 -14.18 -28.66
N VAL A 680 67.68 -13.48 -28.68
CA VAL A 680 66.58 -13.64 -29.64
C VAL A 680 66.37 -12.33 -30.41
N THR A 681 66.23 -12.39 -31.73
CA THR A 681 66.09 -11.22 -32.62
C THR A 681 64.79 -11.26 -33.44
N ALA A 682 63.94 -10.23 -33.36
CA ALA A 682 62.80 -10.03 -34.27
C ALA A 682 63.21 -9.31 -35.56
N LYS A 683 62.66 -9.73 -36.70
CA LYS A 683 62.90 -9.06 -37.99
C LYS A 683 61.63 -8.36 -38.47
N PHE A 684 61.80 -7.13 -38.94
CA PHE A 684 60.75 -6.30 -39.54
C PHE A 684 61.20 -5.82 -40.92
N ILE A 685 60.27 -5.81 -41.89
CA ILE A 685 60.53 -5.34 -43.25
C ILE A 685 59.41 -4.39 -43.69
N PRO A 686 59.67 -3.38 -44.55
CA PRO A 686 58.60 -2.55 -45.12
C PRO A 686 57.60 -3.41 -45.91
N GLY A 687 56.31 -3.15 -45.74
CA GLY A 687 55.26 -3.96 -46.37
C GLY A 687 53.88 -3.31 -46.48
N ILE A 688 53.69 -2.09 -45.97
CA ILE A 688 52.42 -1.35 -46.07
C ILE A 688 52.69 0.04 -46.64
N ILE A 689 51.92 0.43 -47.65
CA ILE A 689 52.00 1.74 -48.32
C ILE A 689 50.65 2.46 -48.21
N TYR A 690 50.66 3.72 -47.80
CA TYR A 690 49.47 4.53 -47.56
C TYR A 690 49.27 5.56 -48.68
N VAL A 691 48.02 5.73 -49.12
CA VAL A 691 47.63 6.63 -50.22
C VAL A 691 46.45 7.50 -49.81
N SER A 692 46.56 8.81 -50.01
CA SER A 692 45.48 9.76 -49.72
C SER A 692 45.44 10.86 -50.78
N THR A 693 44.25 11.28 -51.20
CA THR A 693 44.07 12.40 -52.15
C THR A 693 44.69 13.72 -51.66
N THR A 694 44.89 13.88 -50.35
CA THR A 694 45.56 15.04 -49.73
C THR A 694 47.08 14.86 -49.55
N GLY A 695 47.61 13.69 -49.88
CA GLY A 695 49.03 13.33 -49.75
C GLY A 695 49.95 13.98 -50.80
N SER A 696 51.19 13.48 -50.89
CA SER A 696 52.19 13.93 -51.88
C SER A 696 52.93 12.75 -52.49
N ASP A 697 53.09 12.72 -53.81
CA ASP A 697 53.82 11.64 -54.51
C ASP A 697 55.34 11.63 -54.17
N ASN A 698 55.85 12.72 -53.61
CA ASN A 698 57.23 12.82 -53.09
C ASN A 698 57.41 12.15 -51.72
N ASN A 699 56.33 11.86 -50.99
CA ASN A 699 56.44 11.19 -49.68
C ASN A 699 56.85 9.71 -49.86
N ASN A 700 57.36 9.04 -48.82
CA ASN A 700 57.76 7.62 -48.92
C ASN A 700 56.56 6.65 -48.92
N GLY A 701 55.40 7.06 -48.38
CA GLY A 701 54.19 6.26 -48.33
C GLY A 701 54.13 5.28 -47.15
N PHE A 702 55.01 5.31 -46.14
CA PHE A 702 55.04 4.30 -45.07
C PHE A 702 54.23 4.67 -43.81
N SER A 703 53.48 5.77 -43.85
CA SER A 703 52.47 6.12 -42.85
C SER A 703 51.38 6.98 -43.47
N TRP A 704 50.24 7.14 -42.80
CA TRP A 704 49.22 8.10 -43.22
C TRP A 704 49.76 9.54 -43.33
N ALA A 705 50.62 9.95 -42.39
CA ALA A 705 51.26 11.26 -42.40
C ALA A 705 52.20 11.47 -43.60
N THR A 706 52.74 10.39 -44.15
CA THR A 706 53.63 10.39 -45.33
C THR A 706 52.99 9.69 -46.52
N ALA A 707 51.65 9.69 -46.60
CA ALA A 707 50.93 9.01 -47.67
C ALA A 707 51.29 9.57 -49.06
N LYS A 708 51.33 8.67 -50.05
CA LYS A 708 51.37 9.03 -51.47
C LYS A 708 50.08 9.74 -51.87
N ARG A 709 50.13 10.62 -52.87
CA ARG A 709 48.93 11.31 -53.36
C ARG A 709 48.13 10.44 -54.33
N THR A 710 48.85 9.75 -55.22
CA THR A 710 48.26 8.95 -56.29
C THR A 710 48.50 7.46 -56.03
N LEU A 711 47.53 6.62 -56.41
CA LEU A 711 47.70 5.17 -56.38
C LEU A 711 48.85 4.73 -57.30
N GLN A 712 49.07 5.41 -58.42
CA GLN A 712 50.18 5.10 -59.33
C GLN A 712 51.56 5.21 -58.64
N ALA A 713 51.79 6.28 -57.88
CA ALA A 713 53.06 6.45 -57.15
C ALA A 713 53.25 5.41 -56.05
N ALA A 714 52.16 4.90 -55.45
CA ALA A 714 52.20 3.83 -54.47
C ALA A 714 52.52 2.47 -55.12
N LEU A 715 51.95 2.18 -56.28
CA LEU A 715 52.24 0.98 -57.06
C LEU A 715 53.71 0.94 -57.51
N ASP A 716 54.27 2.08 -57.93
CA ASP A 716 55.69 2.18 -58.29
C ASP A 716 56.59 1.90 -57.07
N VAL A 717 56.24 2.38 -55.87
CA VAL A 717 56.99 2.06 -54.63
C VAL A 717 56.82 0.59 -54.24
N ALA A 718 55.61 0.03 -54.33
CA ALA A 718 55.34 -1.36 -53.98
C ALA A 718 56.24 -2.33 -54.76
N GLN A 719 56.47 -2.06 -56.03
CA GLN A 719 57.33 -2.88 -56.88
C GLN A 719 58.80 -2.86 -56.41
N THR A 720 59.30 -1.74 -55.88
CA THR A 720 60.67 -1.66 -55.34
C THR A 720 60.90 -2.50 -54.08
N LEU A 721 59.83 -2.86 -53.37
CA LEU A 721 59.90 -3.71 -52.18
C LEU A 721 60.02 -5.20 -52.50
N ASN A 722 59.97 -5.59 -53.78
CA ASN A 722 60.04 -6.98 -54.24
C ASN A 722 59.05 -7.89 -53.51
N PRO A 723 57.72 -7.64 -53.65
CA PRO A 723 56.69 -8.41 -52.96
C PRO A 723 56.79 -9.89 -53.32
N THR A 724 56.61 -10.75 -52.32
CA THR A 724 56.63 -12.21 -52.49
C THR A 724 55.39 -12.83 -51.84
N ARG A 725 55.08 -14.08 -52.17
CA ARG A 725 53.98 -14.80 -51.51
C ARG A 725 54.08 -14.83 -49.97
N SER A 726 55.30 -14.91 -49.43
CA SER A 726 55.52 -14.93 -47.96
C SER A 726 55.53 -13.54 -47.33
N ASN A 727 55.80 -12.50 -48.12
CA ASN A 727 55.85 -11.10 -47.70
C ASN A 727 55.16 -10.23 -48.75
N PRO A 728 53.81 -10.24 -48.81
CA PRO A 728 53.06 -9.41 -49.74
C PRO A 728 53.12 -7.94 -49.32
N VAL A 729 53.00 -7.03 -50.29
CA VAL A 729 52.90 -5.59 -50.02
C VAL A 729 51.43 -5.19 -50.01
N GLN A 730 51.03 -4.39 -49.03
CA GLN A 730 49.68 -3.85 -48.93
C GLN A 730 49.70 -2.37 -49.32
N ILE A 731 48.67 -1.92 -50.02
CA ILE A 731 48.42 -0.52 -50.31
C ILE A 731 47.06 -0.15 -49.72
N TRP A 732 47.06 0.79 -48.78
CA TRP A 732 45.87 1.27 -48.10
C TRP A 732 45.48 2.63 -48.65
N LEU A 733 44.27 2.70 -49.19
CA LEU A 733 43.72 3.89 -49.83
C LEU A 733 42.68 4.55 -48.94
N ALA A 734 42.95 5.81 -48.60
CA ALA A 734 41.97 6.66 -47.95
C ALA A 734 40.79 6.96 -48.89
N GLN A 735 39.67 7.36 -48.31
CA GLN A 735 38.49 7.82 -49.04
C GLN A 735 38.82 8.89 -50.08
N GLY A 736 38.09 8.86 -51.18
CA GLY A 736 38.28 9.78 -52.29
C GLY A 736 38.36 9.06 -53.64
N THR A 737 38.49 9.87 -54.69
CA THR A 737 38.54 9.39 -56.08
C THR A 737 39.97 9.42 -56.58
N TYR A 738 40.44 8.28 -57.12
CA TYR A 738 41.77 8.10 -57.68
C TYR A 738 41.65 7.75 -59.16
N ASN A 739 42.17 8.63 -60.01
CA ASN A 739 42.19 8.43 -61.45
C ASN A 739 43.56 7.86 -61.84
N PRO A 740 43.63 6.93 -62.81
CA PRO A 740 44.90 6.48 -63.34
C PRO A 740 45.62 7.63 -64.03
N THR A 741 46.95 7.66 -63.93
CA THR A 741 47.77 8.76 -64.46
C THR A 741 48.85 8.31 -65.45
N LYS A 742 49.15 7.01 -65.50
CA LYS A 742 50.23 6.45 -66.33
C LYS A 742 49.69 5.83 -67.61
N ARG A 743 50.15 6.34 -68.76
CA ARG A 743 49.87 5.78 -70.10
C ARG A 743 50.75 4.56 -70.35
N SER A 744 50.16 3.43 -70.75
CA SER A 744 50.93 2.29 -71.27
C SER A 744 51.38 2.49 -72.72
N ASN A 745 50.75 3.40 -73.46
CA ASN A 745 51.18 3.88 -74.77
C ASN A 745 50.96 5.40 -74.88
N ILE A 746 52.05 6.17 -74.99
CA ILE A 746 52.00 7.64 -74.97
C ILE A 746 51.15 8.25 -76.09
N SER A 747 51.09 7.56 -77.24
CA SER A 747 50.34 7.98 -78.45
C SER A 747 48.87 7.59 -78.41
N GLU A 748 48.46 6.77 -77.44
CA GLU A 748 47.07 6.36 -77.24
C GLU A 748 46.57 6.95 -75.92
N PRO A 749 45.82 8.07 -75.95
CA PRO A 749 45.23 8.68 -74.77
C PRO A 749 44.39 7.70 -73.94
N ARG A 750 43.86 6.63 -74.55
CA ARG A 750 43.03 5.57 -73.94
C ARG A 750 43.83 4.51 -73.18
N SER A 751 45.15 4.66 -73.07
CA SER A 751 46.04 3.67 -72.44
C SER A 751 46.32 3.91 -70.95
N VAL A 752 45.60 4.86 -70.32
CA VAL A 752 45.81 5.28 -68.93
C VAL A 752 45.09 4.32 -67.98
N ILE A 753 45.83 3.49 -67.22
CA ILE A 753 45.25 2.38 -66.43
C ILE A 753 46.01 2.14 -65.10
N PHE A 754 45.46 1.33 -64.19
CA PHE A 754 46.12 0.89 -62.95
C PHE A 754 46.61 -0.57 -63.06
N THR A 755 47.89 -0.78 -63.34
CA THR A 755 48.48 -2.15 -63.30
C THR A 755 48.94 -2.50 -61.89
N ILE A 756 48.40 -3.58 -61.31
CA ILE A 756 48.77 -4.05 -59.96
C ILE A 756 49.83 -5.15 -60.06
N PRO A 757 51.02 -5.00 -59.45
CA PRO A 757 52.05 -6.05 -59.44
C PRO A 757 51.63 -7.31 -58.66
N ASP A 758 52.29 -8.44 -58.94
CA ASP A 758 52.11 -9.70 -58.20
C ASP A 758 52.28 -9.49 -56.68
N HIS A 759 51.43 -10.14 -55.88
CA HIS A 759 51.48 -10.08 -54.40
C HIS A 759 51.36 -8.67 -53.80
N VAL A 760 50.78 -7.72 -54.56
CA VAL A 760 50.37 -6.40 -54.06
C VAL A 760 48.87 -6.40 -53.82
N HIS A 761 48.46 -6.07 -52.60
CA HIS A 761 47.06 -6.06 -52.17
C HIS A 761 46.56 -4.62 -52.02
N LEU A 762 45.38 -4.30 -52.55
CA LEU A 762 44.74 -3.00 -52.39
C LEU A 762 43.58 -3.07 -51.39
N TYR A 763 43.59 -2.17 -50.43
CA TYR A 763 42.55 -2.01 -49.42
C TYR A 763 42.01 -0.57 -49.49
N GLY A 764 40.71 -0.41 -49.75
CA GLY A 764 40.02 0.88 -49.75
C GLY A 764 39.16 1.09 -48.51
N GLY A 765 38.69 2.33 -48.34
CA GLY A 765 37.72 2.73 -47.33
C GLY A 765 38.29 3.22 -46.01
N PHE A 766 39.53 3.73 -46.03
CA PHE A 766 40.18 4.30 -44.87
C PHE A 766 39.89 5.81 -44.69
N THR A 767 39.94 6.31 -43.46
CA THR A 767 39.79 7.75 -43.11
C THR A 767 41.12 8.47 -42.91
N THR A 768 42.25 7.75 -42.91
CA THR A 768 43.64 8.19 -42.59
C THR A 768 44.05 8.11 -41.11
N GLU A 769 43.27 7.42 -40.28
CA GLU A 769 43.57 7.27 -38.84
C GLU A 769 43.78 5.80 -38.43
N GLU A 770 43.48 4.86 -39.33
CA GLU A 770 43.49 3.44 -39.03
C GLU A 770 44.90 2.83 -39.02
N SER A 771 45.12 1.96 -38.05
CA SER A 771 46.36 1.18 -37.87
C SER A 771 46.22 -0.28 -38.33
N SER A 772 45.01 -0.72 -38.67
CA SER A 772 44.68 -2.06 -39.17
C SER A 772 43.51 -2.03 -40.17
N PRO A 773 43.44 -2.93 -41.17
CA PRO A 773 42.29 -3.01 -42.09
C PRO A 773 40.96 -3.33 -41.40
N ASP A 774 41.00 -3.91 -40.20
CA ASP A 774 39.80 -4.25 -39.40
C ASP A 774 39.16 -3.02 -38.74
N GLU A 775 39.88 -1.90 -38.63
CA GLU A 775 39.37 -0.65 -38.07
C GLU A 775 38.53 0.16 -39.05
N ARG A 776 38.52 -0.23 -40.34
CA ARG A 776 37.66 0.39 -41.36
C ARG A 776 36.20 0.32 -40.95
N GLN A 777 35.48 1.42 -41.12
CA GLN A 777 34.09 1.51 -40.71
C GLN A 777 33.16 0.93 -41.78
N PHE A 778 32.27 0.03 -41.34
CA PHE A 778 31.25 -0.57 -42.18
C PHE A 778 29.84 -0.22 -41.69
N TYR A 779 28.92 -0.03 -42.61
CA TYR A 779 27.49 0.03 -42.35
C TYR A 779 26.78 -1.14 -43.02
N PHE A 780 25.59 -1.45 -42.54
CA PHE A 780 24.69 -2.41 -43.18
C PHE A 780 23.57 -1.64 -43.88
N ASP A 781 23.14 -2.10 -45.06
CA ASP A 781 21.93 -1.56 -45.69
C ASP A 781 20.72 -1.66 -44.75
N GLN A 782 19.64 -0.92 -45.02
CA GLN A 782 18.47 -0.85 -44.12
C GLN A 782 17.83 -2.23 -43.85
N LYS A 783 18.10 -3.23 -44.71
CA LYS A 783 17.63 -4.62 -44.58
C LYS A 783 18.64 -5.55 -43.91
N LYS A 784 19.83 -5.05 -43.53
CA LYS A 784 20.99 -5.78 -43.01
C LYS A 784 21.48 -6.93 -43.89
N SER A 785 21.15 -6.89 -45.17
CA SER A 785 21.49 -7.90 -46.18
C SER A 785 22.86 -7.67 -46.82
N ILE A 786 23.39 -6.44 -46.79
CA ILE A 786 24.67 -6.08 -47.44
C ILE A 786 25.51 -5.25 -46.47
N LYS A 787 26.76 -5.66 -46.22
CA LYS A 787 27.76 -4.90 -45.46
C LYS A 787 28.57 -4.03 -46.44
N ARG A 788 28.65 -2.73 -46.20
CA ARG A 788 29.37 -1.78 -47.07
C ARG A 788 30.29 -0.89 -46.25
N LEU A 789 31.34 -0.38 -46.87
CA LEU A 789 32.21 0.61 -46.23
C LEU A 789 31.48 1.94 -46.14
N THR A 790 31.61 2.62 -45.00
CA THR A 790 31.05 3.96 -44.77
C THR A 790 31.77 5.00 -45.62
N PHE A 791 33.06 4.78 -45.85
CA PHE A 791 33.92 5.69 -46.62
C PHE A 791 34.33 5.03 -47.93
N TYR A 792 34.07 5.71 -49.04
CA TYR A 792 34.28 5.15 -50.37
C TYR A 792 35.63 5.54 -50.94
N THR A 793 36.35 4.55 -51.44
CA THR A 793 37.54 4.73 -52.26
C THR A 793 37.19 4.38 -53.69
N THR A 794 37.05 5.41 -54.52
CA THR A 794 36.66 5.25 -55.91
C THR A 794 37.89 5.21 -56.79
N LEU A 795 38.12 4.09 -57.47
CA LEU A 795 38.97 4.05 -58.65
C LEU A 795 38.08 4.43 -59.83
N SER A 796 38.30 5.60 -60.42
CA SER A 796 37.43 6.16 -61.47
C SER A 796 38.07 6.05 -62.84
N GLY A 797 37.25 5.62 -63.80
CA GLY A 797 37.55 5.54 -65.22
C GLY A 797 37.16 6.80 -65.96
N ASP A 798 36.27 7.63 -65.41
CA ASP A 798 35.92 8.95 -65.93
C ASP A 798 37.12 9.89 -65.76
N LEU A 799 37.91 10.07 -66.83
CA LEU A 799 39.16 10.83 -66.79
C LEU A 799 38.96 12.33 -67.02
N ASN A 800 37.79 12.74 -67.53
CA ASN A 800 37.48 14.12 -67.89
C ASN A 800 36.38 14.74 -66.99
N ASN A 801 35.85 13.95 -66.03
CA ASN A 801 34.78 14.29 -65.09
C ASN A 801 33.47 14.73 -65.76
N ASN A 802 33.16 14.24 -66.97
CA ASN A 802 31.93 14.59 -67.67
C ASN A 802 30.76 13.64 -67.33
N ASN A 803 31.01 12.54 -66.61
CA ASN A 803 30.05 11.47 -66.32
C ASN A 803 29.36 10.90 -67.57
N GLU A 804 29.96 11.05 -68.75
CA GLU A 804 29.55 10.43 -70.00
C GLU A 804 30.53 9.30 -70.30
N ASN A 805 30.05 8.11 -70.68
CA ASN A 805 30.95 7.03 -71.09
C ASN A 805 31.52 7.35 -72.47
N ASP A 806 32.66 8.03 -72.49
CA ASP A 806 33.36 8.42 -73.71
C ASP A 806 34.55 7.50 -73.97
N ALA A 807 34.99 7.44 -75.23
CA ALA A 807 36.09 6.57 -75.66
C ALA A 807 37.40 6.74 -74.86
N SER A 808 37.55 7.81 -74.05
CA SER A 808 38.69 8.08 -73.17
C SER A 808 38.69 7.33 -71.84
N ASP A 809 37.58 6.77 -71.40
CA ASP A 809 37.43 6.31 -70.02
C ASP A 809 37.77 4.84 -69.95
N ALA A 810 38.85 4.42 -69.29
CA ALA A 810 39.15 3.01 -69.11
C ALA A 810 39.82 2.77 -67.77
N ILE A 811 39.23 1.90 -66.93
CA ILE A 811 39.96 1.29 -65.82
C ILE A 811 40.41 -0.07 -66.31
N ARG A 812 41.71 -0.34 -66.24
CA ARG A 812 42.20 -1.73 -66.22
C ARG A 812 42.91 -1.93 -64.91
N VAL A 813 42.30 -2.69 -64.01
CA VAL A 813 43.03 -3.32 -62.91
C VAL A 813 43.49 -4.67 -63.43
N LEU A 814 44.72 -4.73 -63.94
CA LEU A 814 45.36 -5.99 -64.33
C LEU A 814 45.94 -6.62 -63.05
N SER A 815 45.37 -7.74 -62.62
CA SER A 815 45.85 -8.48 -61.45
C SER A 815 47.03 -9.36 -61.83
N GLY A 816 48.21 -9.11 -61.28
CA GLY A 816 49.27 -10.11 -61.14
C GLY A 816 48.84 -11.32 -60.29
N ASP A 817 49.71 -12.33 -60.11
CA ASP A 817 49.46 -13.51 -59.25
C ASP A 817 49.00 -13.07 -57.83
N THR A 818 48.05 -13.83 -57.28
CA THR A 818 47.29 -13.62 -56.03
C THR A 818 47.27 -12.17 -55.53
N VAL A 819 46.30 -11.38 -56.01
CA VAL A 819 45.99 -10.01 -55.55
C VAL A 819 44.74 -10.01 -54.66
N ILE A 820 44.68 -9.10 -53.69
CA ILE A 820 43.48 -8.83 -52.90
C ILE A 820 42.99 -7.44 -53.26
N LEU A 821 41.74 -7.33 -53.66
CA LEU A 821 41.02 -6.06 -53.80
C LEU A 821 39.93 -6.04 -52.73
N ASP A 822 40.06 -5.17 -51.75
CA ASP A 822 39.12 -5.12 -50.63
C ASP A 822 38.63 -3.70 -50.37
N GLY A 823 37.35 -3.43 -50.64
CA GLY A 823 36.73 -2.17 -50.25
C GLY A 823 36.84 -1.03 -51.26
N LEU A 824 36.89 -1.36 -52.55
CA LEU A 824 37.07 -0.39 -53.64
C LEU A 824 35.77 -0.21 -54.44
N THR A 825 35.48 1.02 -54.86
CA THR A 825 34.46 1.32 -55.86
C THR A 825 35.13 1.49 -57.21
N ILE A 826 34.83 0.61 -58.17
CA ILE A 826 35.27 0.70 -59.56
C ILE A 826 34.17 1.38 -60.35
N PHE A 827 34.42 2.62 -60.78
CA PHE A 827 33.40 3.51 -61.30
C PHE A 827 33.67 3.99 -62.72
N SER A 828 32.65 3.96 -63.57
CA SER A 828 32.60 4.62 -64.88
C SER A 828 33.77 4.30 -65.82
N GLY A 829 34.29 3.08 -65.77
CA GLY A 829 35.24 2.63 -66.79
C GLY A 829 34.53 2.22 -68.08
N PHE A 830 35.05 2.62 -69.23
CA PHE A 830 34.54 2.26 -70.56
C PHE A 830 35.61 1.47 -71.35
N ASN A 831 35.19 0.61 -72.27
CA ASN A 831 36.11 0.03 -73.23
C ASN A 831 35.39 -0.27 -74.55
N ASP A 832 35.90 0.30 -75.64
CA ASP A 832 35.38 0.13 -77.00
C ASP A 832 36.11 -0.95 -77.81
N GLN A 833 37.13 -1.60 -77.22
CA GLN A 833 37.96 -2.63 -77.87
C GLN A 833 37.46 -4.06 -77.64
N LEU A 834 37.74 -4.96 -78.60
CA LEU A 834 37.12 -6.29 -78.71
C LEU A 834 37.43 -7.31 -77.59
N THR A 835 38.40 -7.09 -76.71
CA THR A 835 38.95 -8.14 -75.84
C THR A 835 39.03 -7.84 -74.34
N GLU A 836 38.54 -6.69 -73.87
CA GLU A 836 38.76 -6.25 -72.47
C GLU A 836 37.52 -5.62 -71.79
N PRO A 837 37.40 -5.69 -70.45
CA PRO A 837 36.27 -5.13 -69.70
C PRO A 837 36.33 -3.61 -69.59
N GLY A 838 35.19 -3.01 -69.24
CA GLY A 838 35.14 -1.59 -68.85
C GLY A 838 35.72 -1.32 -67.45
N GLY A 839 35.57 -2.28 -66.52
CA GLY A 839 36.00 -2.13 -65.12
C GLY A 839 37.33 -2.83 -64.75
N VAL A 840 37.32 -4.15 -64.51
CA VAL A 840 38.50 -4.90 -64.03
C VAL A 840 38.78 -6.12 -64.88
N ALA A 841 40.05 -6.33 -65.24
CA ALA A 841 40.54 -7.44 -66.04
C ALA A 841 41.45 -8.34 -65.20
N LEU A 842 40.98 -9.53 -64.85
CA LEU A 842 41.78 -10.45 -64.04
C LEU A 842 42.73 -11.28 -64.90
N LEU A 843 44.03 -11.17 -64.59
CA LEU A 843 45.14 -11.90 -65.24
C LEU A 843 45.85 -12.88 -64.27
N GLY A 844 45.40 -12.99 -63.02
CA GLY A 844 45.93 -13.89 -61.99
C GLY A 844 44.86 -14.23 -60.95
N ASN A 845 45.19 -15.09 -59.98
CA ASN A 845 44.29 -15.36 -58.85
C ASN A 845 43.94 -14.07 -58.12
N ALA A 846 42.67 -13.90 -57.74
CA ALA A 846 42.23 -12.69 -57.10
C ALA A 846 41.18 -12.92 -56.01
N VAL A 847 41.28 -12.16 -54.93
CA VAL A 847 40.27 -12.12 -53.88
C VAL A 847 39.64 -10.73 -53.89
N ILE A 848 38.39 -10.66 -54.31
CA ILE A 848 37.60 -9.43 -54.36
C ILE A 848 36.62 -9.44 -53.18
N LYS A 849 36.72 -8.45 -52.30
CA LYS A 849 35.93 -8.35 -51.06
C LYS A 849 35.36 -6.94 -50.93
N ASN A 850 34.10 -6.82 -50.53
CA ASN A 850 33.51 -5.52 -50.17
C ASN A 850 33.60 -4.45 -51.27
N CYS A 851 33.72 -4.84 -52.55
CA CYS A 851 33.91 -3.91 -53.67
C CYS A 851 32.58 -3.57 -54.34
N GLU A 852 32.50 -2.39 -54.97
CA GLU A 852 31.35 -1.98 -55.77
C GLU A 852 31.78 -1.69 -57.20
N PHE A 853 31.15 -2.32 -58.18
CA PHE A 853 31.37 -2.07 -59.60
C PHE A 853 30.15 -1.36 -60.16
N ILE A 854 30.32 -0.08 -60.51
CA ILE A 854 29.20 0.81 -60.85
C ILE A 854 29.45 1.52 -62.18
N GLN A 855 28.44 1.50 -63.06
CA GLN A 855 28.43 2.26 -64.33
C GLN A 855 29.59 1.95 -65.29
N ASN A 856 30.19 0.78 -65.17
CA ASN A 856 31.23 0.34 -66.10
C ASN A 856 30.60 -0.21 -67.38
N ARG A 857 31.20 0.09 -68.54
CA ARG A 857 30.66 -0.27 -69.86
C ARG A 857 31.73 -0.91 -70.76
N SER A 858 31.37 -1.95 -71.49
CA SER A 858 32.23 -2.54 -72.53
C SER A 858 31.44 -2.77 -73.83
N VAL A 859 32.09 -2.69 -74.99
CA VAL A 859 31.44 -3.01 -76.27
C VAL A 859 31.36 -4.53 -76.50
N SER A 860 32.36 -5.32 -76.10
CA SER A 860 32.42 -6.75 -76.46
C SER A 860 32.70 -7.72 -75.30
N SER A 861 33.17 -7.25 -74.15
CA SER A 861 33.50 -8.09 -72.97
C SER A 861 32.65 -7.71 -71.75
N GLY A 862 33.01 -8.18 -70.56
CA GLY A 862 32.27 -7.90 -69.34
C GLY A 862 32.27 -6.41 -69.00
N GLY A 863 31.09 -5.85 -68.70
CA GLY A 863 30.99 -4.42 -68.35
C GLY A 863 31.80 -4.07 -67.10
N ALA A 864 31.61 -4.81 -66.01
CA ALA A 864 32.33 -4.59 -64.75
C ALA A 864 33.58 -5.46 -64.57
N LEU A 865 33.50 -6.77 -64.79
CA LEU A 865 34.60 -7.70 -64.56
C LEU A 865 34.74 -8.67 -65.73
N THR A 866 35.96 -8.89 -66.21
CA THR A 866 36.26 -9.96 -67.18
C THR A 866 37.41 -10.84 -66.69
N PHE A 867 37.22 -12.14 -66.83
CA PHE A 867 38.26 -13.15 -66.73
C PHE A 867 38.90 -13.37 -68.10
N ILE A 868 40.21 -13.14 -68.22
CA ILE A 868 40.97 -13.36 -69.45
C ILE A 868 41.55 -14.79 -69.37
N PRO A 869 41.38 -15.64 -70.41
CA PRO A 869 41.39 -17.10 -70.27
C PRO A 869 42.70 -17.67 -69.71
N THR A 870 42.65 -18.25 -68.50
CA THR A 870 43.61 -19.21 -67.92
C THR A 870 43.00 -19.87 -66.65
N THR A 871 43.65 -20.90 -66.08
CA THR A 871 43.22 -21.78 -64.97
C THR A 871 43.14 -21.09 -63.59
N GLN A 872 42.56 -19.90 -63.51
CA GLN A 872 42.63 -19.03 -62.34
C GLN A 872 41.43 -19.17 -61.41
N GLU A 873 41.66 -18.93 -60.12
CA GLU A 873 40.62 -18.88 -59.09
C GLU A 873 40.39 -17.43 -58.67
N ALA A 874 39.14 -16.98 -58.71
CA ALA A 874 38.72 -15.75 -58.07
C ALA A 874 37.61 -15.97 -57.05
N SER A 875 37.77 -15.36 -55.89
CA SER A 875 36.76 -15.35 -54.84
C SER A 875 36.17 -13.96 -54.72
N ILE A 876 34.88 -13.82 -55.06
CA ILE A 876 34.14 -12.55 -54.98
C ILE A 876 33.18 -12.65 -53.80
N ASN A 877 33.38 -11.82 -52.78
CA ASN A 877 32.60 -11.83 -51.55
C ASN A 877 32.04 -10.44 -51.24
N ASN A 878 30.77 -10.40 -50.82
CA ASN A 878 30.11 -9.19 -50.33
C ASN A 878 30.32 -7.96 -51.24
N SER A 879 30.25 -8.16 -52.56
CA SER A 879 30.52 -7.13 -53.57
C SER A 879 29.27 -6.86 -54.41
N LEU A 880 29.10 -5.62 -54.85
CA LEU A 880 27.94 -5.14 -55.60
C LEU A 880 28.30 -4.88 -57.07
N PHE A 881 27.46 -5.34 -58.00
CA PHE A 881 27.52 -4.97 -59.41
C PHE A 881 26.22 -4.24 -59.78
N SER A 882 26.31 -2.97 -60.16
CA SER A 882 25.13 -2.15 -60.44
C SER A 882 25.33 -1.25 -61.65
N MET A 883 24.31 -1.13 -62.51
CA MET A 883 24.30 -0.22 -63.67
C MET A 883 25.46 -0.42 -64.66
N ASN A 884 26.08 -1.61 -64.69
CA ASN A 884 27.12 -1.94 -65.65
C ASN A 884 26.50 -2.46 -66.96
N ILE A 885 27.09 -2.09 -68.10
CA ILE A 885 26.53 -2.33 -69.44
C ILE A 885 27.56 -3.09 -70.30
N SER A 886 27.11 -4.05 -71.09
CA SER A 886 27.90 -4.61 -72.19
C SER A 886 27.05 -4.70 -73.44
N GLU A 887 27.58 -4.34 -74.61
CA GLU A 887 26.84 -4.41 -75.89
C GLU A 887 26.89 -5.81 -76.51
N GLY A 888 27.97 -6.57 -76.29
CA GLY A 888 28.18 -7.90 -76.87
C GLY A 888 28.20 -9.08 -75.88
N SER A 889 28.32 -8.83 -74.56
CA SER A 889 28.54 -9.85 -73.51
C SER A 889 27.73 -9.53 -72.23
N GLY A 890 28.10 -10.13 -71.08
CA GLY A 890 27.46 -9.88 -69.79
C GLY A 890 27.83 -8.53 -69.16
N GLY A 891 26.86 -7.71 -68.77
CA GLY A 891 27.13 -6.39 -68.17
C GLY A 891 27.87 -6.44 -66.81
N ALA A 892 27.66 -7.47 -66.00
CA ALA A 892 28.31 -7.60 -64.69
C ALA A 892 29.65 -8.36 -64.77
N ILE A 893 29.61 -9.66 -65.05
CA ILE A 893 30.79 -10.53 -65.11
C ILE A 893 30.77 -11.26 -66.44
N PHE A 894 31.91 -11.30 -67.12
CA PHE A 894 32.16 -12.12 -68.29
C PHE A 894 33.36 -13.04 -68.05
N SER A 895 33.26 -14.28 -68.49
CA SER A 895 34.36 -15.23 -68.52
C SER A 895 34.38 -15.87 -69.90
N ASP A 896 35.49 -15.73 -70.61
CA ASP A 896 35.76 -16.54 -71.79
C ASP A 896 36.34 -17.87 -71.27
N ALA A 897 35.64 -18.98 -71.49
CA ALA A 897 36.01 -20.29 -70.97
C ALA A 897 36.99 -21.01 -71.91
#